data_AF-A0A8C2I2M8-F1
#
_entry.id   AF-A0A8C2I2M8-F1
#
_cell.length_a   1.000
_cell.length_b   1.000
_cell.length_c   1.000
_cell.angle_alpha   90.00
_cell.angle_beta   90.00
_cell.angle_gamma   90.00
#
_symmetry.space_group_name_H-M   'P 1'
#
loop_
_entity.id
_entity.type
_entity.pdbx_description
1 polymer ?
#
loop_
_entity_poly.entity_id
_entity_poly.type
_entity_poly.pdbx_seq_one_letter_code
_entity_poly.pdbx_strand_id
1 'polypeptide(L)'
;LEGNPQKNSPLVRDLTRAFSHYNKHNVFLKKNLKETVSFFREIRQNHSNACSSTSALDSGECDQLSCISLPRHEEDYLQNVVGRAPYILILGQDCSARYQLLNCLLGEKLLPLGSEVGGACGSEGGACRRRKLCFTHGRQTRLSLALPGQYELVHQLAAHCGRWDTVPCEDLEIQECEDPAQRLAELEITLHHALLQEVKIMVVPCRGVQPVEEALEDCKRSILPIILYAVSKDVLSEEQVSDLQKVREVLPFPVCFIRTPGGPSDPGALHRQLLSLELVAGAAGNCACGAPAQTPGKMQSVVGESLERLQRLLVPFTRQLLQNQQVEAASLLNTVHCRCLDLFINQAFDMQRDLQITPRRLEYTREKEGELFSSLMAIANRKQEEMKDMIVETLSCMKEQLLEDAANLQFTDIIILSNGEPVSSKDIKMCISQIQDLIVVRLNQAVANKLTSSVDYLRESFVGTLERCLGSLEKSTPESCSNVTSNHLKQILNAAYHVEVTFHSGSSVTRLFWEQIKQIIHRITWVNPPSVTAEWKRKVAQDAIESLSAAKLAKSICSQFRTRLNSSHEAFAASLRQLEEGHTGRLERTEDLWVRVRKDHAPRLAHLSLESRSLRDILLHGKPKMGRELGRGQYGVVFLCDSWGGRHPCALKSVVPPDDKHWNDLALEFHYTRSLPKHDRLVNLHGSVIDHSYSGGSSIAVLLIMDRLHRDLYTGLKAGLSLKERLQIALDVVEGIRFLHGQGLLHRDIKLKNVLLDKQNRAKITDLGFCKPEAMMSGSIVGTPIHMAPELFTGKYDNSVDVYAFGILFWYLCSGSVKLPEAFEKCSSKDQLWTNVKKGSRPERLSTFDEECWQLMEACWNADPSQRPLLGIVQPSLQSIMDRLCDNSDQKSGSLEDSN
;
A
#
# COMPACT_ATOMS: atom_id res chain seq x y z
N LEU A 1 53.37 19.58 -29.71
CA LEU A 1 51.89 19.69 -29.72
C LEU A 1 51.39 19.45 -31.15
N GLU A 2 51.69 18.28 -31.71
CA GLU A 2 51.07 17.80 -32.96
C GLU A 2 50.25 16.57 -32.57
N GLY A 3 48.95 16.61 -32.85
CA GLY A 3 48.01 15.57 -32.47
C GLY A 3 48.23 14.32 -33.31
N ASN A 4 48.63 13.23 -32.66
CA ASN A 4 48.72 11.92 -33.30
C ASN A 4 47.30 11.45 -33.69
N PRO A 5 46.95 11.29 -34.98
CA PRO A 5 45.59 10.96 -35.43
C PRO A 5 45.07 9.60 -34.95
N GLN A 6 45.94 8.75 -34.38
CA GLN A 6 45.60 7.44 -33.81
C GLN A 6 44.91 7.48 -32.44
N LYS A 7 45.04 8.57 -31.66
CA LYS A 7 44.41 8.69 -30.32
C LYS A 7 42.87 8.78 -30.33
N ASN A 8 42.26 8.95 -31.51
CA ASN A 8 40.81 9.09 -31.69
C ASN A 8 40.24 8.01 -32.64
N SER A 9 40.64 6.75 -32.47
CA SER A 9 40.00 5.66 -33.23
C SER A 9 38.50 5.57 -32.91
N PRO A 10 37.63 5.23 -33.89
CA PRO A 10 36.20 5.03 -33.63
C PRO A 10 35.90 4.01 -32.53
N LEU A 11 36.75 2.98 -32.41
CA LEU A 11 36.69 1.97 -31.36
C LEU A 11 36.90 2.59 -29.97
N VAL A 12 38.00 3.33 -29.77
CA VAL A 12 38.32 3.99 -28.49
C VAL A 12 37.18 4.93 -28.11
N ARG A 13 36.72 5.78 -29.03
CA ARG A 13 35.63 6.72 -28.79
C ARG A 13 34.34 6.01 -28.34
N ASP A 14 33.94 4.96 -29.04
CA ASP A 14 32.67 4.28 -28.77
C ASP A 14 32.72 3.43 -27.49
N LEU A 15 33.89 2.85 -27.16
CA LEU A 15 34.12 2.19 -25.87
C LEU A 15 34.17 3.17 -24.70
N THR A 16 34.92 4.27 -24.83
CA THR A 16 34.93 5.35 -23.83
C THR A 16 33.51 5.83 -23.55
N ARG A 17 32.68 6.02 -24.59
CA ARG A 17 31.26 6.39 -24.41
C ARG A 17 30.47 5.31 -23.67
N ALA A 18 30.69 4.02 -23.96
CA ALA A 18 30.01 2.93 -23.28
C ALA A 18 30.34 2.88 -21.77
N PHE A 19 31.63 2.94 -21.42
CA PHE A 19 32.07 2.97 -20.02
C PHE A 19 31.64 4.25 -19.30
N SER A 20 31.75 5.42 -19.95
CA SER A 20 31.30 6.69 -19.39
C SER A 20 29.80 6.69 -19.08
N HIS A 21 28.98 6.13 -19.98
CA HIS A 21 27.54 5.93 -19.71
C HIS A 21 27.31 4.98 -18.52
N TYR A 22 28.03 3.86 -18.45
CA TYR A 22 27.94 2.95 -17.31
C TYR A 22 28.30 3.67 -16.00
N ASN A 23 29.45 4.34 -15.95
CA ASN A 23 29.92 5.05 -14.76
C ASN A 23 28.92 6.13 -14.32
N LYS A 24 28.37 6.90 -15.26
CA LYS A 24 27.33 7.90 -14.99
C LYS A 24 26.07 7.29 -14.38
N HIS A 25 25.52 6.22 -14.97
CA HIS A 25 24.33 5.56 -14.43
C HIS A 25 24.60 4.87 -13.08
N ASN A 26 25.82 4.36 -12.88
CA ASN A 26 26.20 3.72 -11.64
C ASN A 26 26.26 4.72 -10.46
N VAL A 27 26.61 5.99 -10.70
CA VAL A 27 26.49 7.05 -9.68
C VAL A 27 25.05 7.19 -9.19
N PHE A 28 24.07 7.16 -10.09
CA PHE A 28 22.66 7.23 -9.72
C PHE A 28 22.19 5.97 -8.96
N LEU A 29 22.60 4.77 -9.39
CA LEU A 29 22.32 3.52 -8.67
C LEU A 29 22.90 3.55 -7.24
N LYS A 30 24.16 3.97 -7.09
CA LYS A 30 24.84 4.11 -5.78
C LYS A 30 24.10 5.07 -4.86
N LYS A 31 23.70 6.23 -5.39
CA LYS A 31 22.95 7.24 -4.64
C LYS A 31 21.61 6.67 -4.17
N ASN A 32 20.83 6.10 -5.10
CA ASN A 32 19.50 5.58 -4.81
C ASN A 32 19.55 4.41 -3.80
N LEU A 33 20.50 3.47 -3.92
CA LEU A 33 20.72 2.40 -2.94
C LEU A 33 21.10 2.95 -1.56
N LYS A 34 22.00 3.94 -1.50
CA LYS A 34 22.41 4.56 -0.23
C LYS A 34 21.23 5.24 0.47
N GLU A 35 20.41 5.98 -0.26
CA GLU A 35 19.22 6.65 0.29
C GLU A 35 18.16 5.64 0.74
N THR A 36 18.00 4.53 0.01
CA THR A 36 17.13 3.42 0.38
C THR A 36 17.55 2.78 1.72
N VAL A 37 18.84 2.49 1.88
CA VAL A 37 19.37 1.93 3.13
C VAL A 37 19.24 2.93 4.29
N SER A 38 19.44 4.23 4.04
CA SER A 38 19.21 5.29 5.04
C SER A 38 17.75 5.34 5.47
N PHE A 39 16.82 5.33 4.51
CA PHE A 39 15.39 5.36 4.75
C PHE A 39 14.93 4.21 5.66
N PHE A 40 15.33 2.97 5.36
CA PHE A 40 14.99 1.81 6.21
C PHE A 40 15.69 1.83 7.58
N ARG A 41 16.83 2.52 7.71
CA ARG A 41 17.48 2.71 9.01
C ARG A 41 16.72 3.75 9.86
N GLU A 42 16.32 4.87 9.26
CA GLU A 42 15.54 5.93 9.91
C GLU A 42 14.20 5.41 10.44
N ILE A 43 13.46 4.63 9.65
CA ILE A 43 12.19 4.03 10.08
C ILE A 43 12.40 3.13 11.31
N ARG A 44 13.41 2.26 11.29
CA ARG A 44 13.72 1.38 12.43
C ARG A 44 14.05 2.15 13.70
N GLN A 45 14.85 3.22 13.59
CA GLN A 45 15.21 4.06 14.75
C GLN A 45 14.00 4.83 15.30
N ASN A 46 13.15 5.35 14.43
CA ASN A 46 11.94 6.07 14.84
C ASN A 46 10.92 5.15 15.53
N HIS A 47 10.85 3.88 15.12
CA HIS A 47 10.01 2.88 15.79
C HIS A 47 10.61 2.38 17.12
N SER A 48 11.93 2.14 17.20
CA SER A 48 12.56 1.69 18.45
C SER A 48 12.44 2.72 19.57
N ASN A 49 12.57 4.01 19.24
CA ASN A 49 12.40 5.11 20.20
C ASN A 49 10.95 5.28 20.67
N ALA A 50 9.98 4.92 19.83
CA ALA A 50 8.55 4.94 20.18
C ALA A 50 8.14 3.76 21.08
N CYS A 51 8.79 2.59 20.94
CA CYS A 51 8.56 1.43 21.82
C CYS A 51 9.28 1.56 23.18
N SER A 52 10.46 2.19 23.24
CA SER A 52 11.24 2.29 24.48
C SER A 52 10.65 3.24 25.54
N SER A 53 9.62 4.02 25.21
CA SER A 53 8.98 4.97 26.13
C SER A 53 7.79 4.38 26.91
N THR A 54 7.39 3.12 26.69
CA THR A 54 6.28 2.50 27.44
C THR A 54 6.50 1.01 27.69
N SER A 55 6.15 0.55 28.89
CA SER A 55 6.13 -0.85 29.31
C SER A 55 5.01 -1.62 28.58
N ALA A 56 5.25 -2.01 27.33
CA ALA A 56 4.32 -2.79 26.52
C ALA A 56 4.78 -4.27 26.46
N LEU A 57 4.47 -5.02 27.51
CA LEU A 57 4.48 -6.49 27.53
C LEU A 57 3.03 -6.93 27.76
N ASP A 58 2.15 -6.87 26.75
CA ASP A 58 0.95 -7.75 26.71
C ASP A 58 0.04 -7.70 25.47
N SER A 59 0.47 -7.21 24.30
CA SER A 59 -0.33 -7.41 23.07
C SER A 59 0.54 -7.98 21.95
N GLY A 60 0.32 -9.26 21.64
CA GLY A 60 1.03 -10.03 20.62
C GLY A 60 0.74 -9.62 19.17
N GLU A 61 0.38 -8.36 18.91
CA GLU A 61 0.36 -7.83 17.55
C GLU A 61 1.76 -7.30 17.22
N CYS A 62 2.55 -8.16 16.58
CA CYS A 62 3.85 -7.78 16.03
C CYS A 62 3.68 -6.59 15.07
N ASP A 63 4.19 -5.43 15.48
CA ASP A 63 4.08 -4.14 14.78
C ASP A 63 4.74 -4.22 13.39
N GLN A 64 3.93 -4.39 12.35
CA GLN A 64 4.36 -4.79 10.99
C GLN A 64 5.38 -3.82 10.34
N LEU A 65 5.43 -2.55 10.77
CA LEU A 65 6.35 -1.53 10.23
C LEU A 65 7.78 -1.71 10.71
N SER A 66 7.97 -2.25 11.91
CA SER A 66 9.28 -2.54 12.47
C SER A 66 10.05 -3.60 11.66
N CYS A 67 9.32 -4.37 10.84
CA CYS A 67 9.83 -5.48 10.04
C CYS A 67 10.19 -5.08 8.60
N ILE A 68 9.81 -3.88 8.13
CA ILE A 68 10.09 -3.47 6.75
C ILE A 68 11.57 -3.13 6.60
N SER A 69 12.31 -4.00 5.93
CA SER A 69 13.73 -3.84 5.64
C SER A 69 14.09 -4.49 4.31
N LEU A 70 15.25 -4.12 3.77
CA LEU A 70 15.86 -4.90 2.70
C LEU A 70 16.28 -6.27 3.29
N PRO A 71 15.85 -7.39 2.69
CA PRO A 71 16.42 -8.70 3.02
C PRO A 71 17.94 -8.67 2.86
N ARG A 72 18.69 -9.18 3.85
CA ARG A 72 20.17 -9.12 3.87
C ARG A 72 20.81 -9.63 2.58
N HIS A 73 20.30 -10.72 2.02
CA HIS A 73 20.81 -11.28 0.77
C HIS A 73 20.59 -10.35 -0.44
N GLU A 74 19.46 -9.65 -0.51
CA GLU A 74 19.19 -8.65 -1.56
C GLU A 74 20.09 -7.42 -1.38
N GLU A 75 20.32 -6.99 -0.13
CA GLU A 75 21.22 -5.88 0.20
C GLU A 75 22.67 -6.19 -0.15
N ASP A 76 23.20 -7.33 0.29
CA ASP A 76 24.55 -7.79 0.00
C ASP A 76 24.78 -7.93 -1.52
N TYR A 77 23.78 -8.47 -2.23
CA TYR A 77 23.83 -8.56 -3.69
C TYR A 77 23.87 -7.18 -4.36
N LEU A 78 22.97 -6.28 -3.99
CA LEU A 78 22.91 -4.92 -4.55
C LEU A 78 24.19 -4.13 -4.25
N GLN A 79 24.70 -4.19 -3.01
CA GLN A 79 25.95 -3.53 -2.62
C GLN A 79 27.13 -4.05 -3.46
N ASN A 80 27.19 -5.37 -3.69
CA ASN A 80 28.23 -5.99 -4.52
C ASN A 80 28.11 -5.53 -5.99
N VAL A 81 26.93 -5.69 -6.61
CA VAL A 81 26.74 -5.39 -8.04
C VAL A 81 26.94 -3.90 -8.34
N VAL A 82 26.34 -3.02 -7.55
CA VAL A 82 26.44 -1.56 -7.73
C VAL A 82 27.87 -1.07 -7.40
N GLY A 83 28.57 -1.73 -6.48
CA GLY A 83 29.94 -1.39 -6.08
C GLY A 83 30.99 -1.56 -7.18
N ARG A 84 30.79 -2.49 -8.11
CA ARG A 84 31.79 -2.93 -9.11
C ARG A 84 32.20 -1.82 -10.10
N ALA A 85 33.50 -1.60 -10.21
CA ALA A 85 34.10 -0.78 -11.26
C ALA A 85 34.36 -1.61 -12.53
N PRO A 86 34.14 -1.08 -13.74
CA PRO A 86 34.44 -1.82 -14.95
C PRO A 86 35.95 -2.06 -15.08
N TYR A 87 36.33 -3.21 -15.61
CA TYR A 87 37.74 -3.59 -15.76
C TYR A 87 37.91 -4.51 -16.97
N ILE A 88 38.81 -4.19 -17.90
CA ILE A 88 39.09 -5.04 -19.06
C ILE A 88 40.18 -6.04 -18.70
N LEU A 89 39.90 -7.34 -18.88
CA LEU A 89 40.86 -8.41 -18.68
C LEU A 89 41.27 -8.98 -20.03
N ILE A 90 42.56 -8.95 -20.34
CA ILE A 90 43.12 -9.45 -21.60
C ILE A 90 43.85 -10.78 -21.34
N LEU A 91 43.23 -11.85 -21.83
CA LEU A 91 43.73 -13.21 -21.93
C LEU A 91 44.10 -13.52 -23.39
N GLY A 92 44.73 -14.66 -23.64
CA GLY A 92 44.95 -15.13 -25.02
C GLY A 92 45.85 -16.35 -25.10
N GLN A 93 45.97 -16.90 -26.30
CA GLN A 93 46.77 -18.11 -26.57
C GLN A 93 48.26 -17.92 -26.30
N ASP A 94 48.78 -16.71 -26.55
CA ASP A 94 50.18 -16.37 -26.34
C ASP A 94 50.38 -14.90 -25.94
N CYS A 95 51.61 -14.54 -25.54
CA CYS A 95 52.03 -13.18 -25.20
C CYS A 95 51.82 -12.19 -26.36
N SER A 96 52.15 -12.59 -27.58
CA SER A 96 52.11 -11.72 -28.75
C SER A 96 50.68 -11.34 -29.11
N ALA A 97 49.75 -12.30 -29.10
CA ALA A 97 48.34 -12.09 -29.33
C ALA A 97 47.72 -11.11 -28.32
N ARG A 98 48.06 -11.27 -27.03
CA ARG A 98 47.61 -10.35 -25.95
C ARG A 98 48.13 -8.93 -26.18
N TYR A 99 49.41 -8.77 -26.50
CA TYR A 99 50.02 -7.46 -26.72
C TYR A 99 49.46 -6.79 -27.98
N GLN A 100 49.25 -7.57 -29.04
CA GLN A 100 48.62 -7.08 -30.27
C GLN A 100 47.19 -6.60 -29.98
N LEU A 101 46.40 -7.36 -29.23
CA LEU A 101 45.05 -6.95 -28.86
C LEU A 101 45.04 -5.66 -28.03
N LEU A 102 45.94 -5.53 -27.04
CA LEU A 102 46.05 -4.31 -26.24
C LEU A 102 46.43 -3.09 -27.09
N ASN A 103 47.46 -3.22 -27.93
CA ASN A 103 47.91 -2.14 -28.81
C ASN A 103 46.77 -1.67 -29.73
N CYS A 104 45.97 -2.60 -30.24
CA CYS A 104 44.80 -2.29 -31.06
C CYS A 104 43.65 -1.67 -30.28
N LEU A 105 43.43 -2.09 -29.03
CA LEU A 105 42.43 -1.53 -28.13
C LEU A 105 42.73 -0.06 -27.77
N LEU A 106 44.01 0.25 -27.51
CA LEU A 106 44.47 1.61 -27.19
C LEU A 106 44.76 2.45 -28.45
N GLY A 107 44.86 1.82 -29.62
CA GLY A 107 45.20 2.50 -30.87
C GLY A 107 46.65 2.97 -30.93
N GLU A 108 47.51 2.49 -30.04
CA GLU A 108 48.92 2.88 -29.92
C GLU A 108 49.79 1.62 -29.84
N LYS A 109 50.94 1.60 -30.52
CA LYS A 109 51.93 0.52 -30.39
C LYS A 109 52.72 0.74 -29.09
N LEU A 110 52.15 0.33 -27.96
CA LEU A 110 52.75 0.49 -26.64
C LEU A 110 53.60 -0.72 -26.23
N LEU A 111 53.16 -1.92 -26.60
CA LEU A 111 53.87 -3.17 -26.33
C LEU A 111 54.59 -3.69 -27.59
N PRO A 112 55.75 -4.36 -27.45
CA PRO A 112 56.53 -4.88 -28.58
C PRO A 112 55.79 -6.00 -29.33
N LEU A 113 56.04 -6.15 -30.64
CA LEU A 113 55.44 -7.18 -31.51
C LEU A 113 56.51 -7.86 -32.40
N GLY A 114 56.26 -9.09 -32.85
CA GLY A 114 57.16 -9.82 -33.76
C GLY A 114 58.50 -10.22 -33.10
N SER A 115 59.61 -10.12 -33.85
CA SER A 115 60.97 -10.44 -33.37
C SER A 115 61.43 -9.58 -32.20
N GLU A 116 60.77 -8.45 -31.94
CA GLU A 116 61.02 -7.55 -30.80
C GLU A 116 60.58 -8.17 -29.47
N VAL A 117 59.73 -9.21 -29.47
CA VAL A 117 59.19 -9.86 -28.25
C VAL A 117 60.18 -10.84 -27.62
N GLY A 118 61.36 -11.07 -28.21
CA GLY A 118 62.38 -11.98 -27.69
C GLY A 118 62.11 -13.46 -28.00
N GLY A 119 63.18 -14.22 -28.26
CA GLY A 119 63.15 -15.57 -28.87
C GLY A 119 62.43 -16.68 -28.08
N ALA A 120 61.98 -16.45 -26.85
CA ALA A 120 61.21 -17.40 -26.05
C ALA A 120 59.68 -17.33 -26.29
N CYS A 121 59.17 -16.24 -26.88
CA CYS A 121 57.76 -16.10 -27.26
C CYS A 121 57.54 -16.73 -28.65
N GLY A 122 57.42 -18.05 -28.71
CA GLY A 122 57.02 -18.78 -29.92
C GLY A 122 57.98 -19.87 -30.42
N SER A 123 59.11 -20.12 -29.75
CA SER A 123 59.97 -21.27 -30.04
C SER A 123 59.55 -22.49 -29.21
N GLU A 124 59.53 -23.67 -29.84
CA GLU A 124 59.22 -24.93 -29.16
C GLU A 124 60.27 -25.22 -28.07
N GLY A 125 59.93 -24.92 -26.80
CA GLY A 125 60.70 -25.38 -25.63
C GLY A 125 60.86 -24.39 -24.46
N GLY A 126 60.57 -23.09 -24.61
CA GLY A 126 60.73 -22.10 -23.53
C GLY A 126 59.39 -21.63 -22.93
N ALA A 127 59.23 -21.69 -21.60
CA ALA A 127 58.06 -21.11 -20.93
C ALA A 127 58.15 -19.57 -20.92
N CYS A 128 57.21 -18.89 -21.58
CA CYS A 128 57.10 -17.42 -21.54
C CYS A 128 57.02 -16.90 -20.09
N ARG A 129 57.85 -15.90 -19.74
CA ARG A 129 57.91 -15.30 -18.39
C ARG A 129 57.46 -13.84 -18.34
N ARG A 130 56.45 -13.47 -19.12
CA ARG A 130 55.89 -12.11 -19.11
C ARG A 130 55.02 -11.88 -17.87
N ARG A 131 55.32 -10.80 -17.13
CA ARG A 131 54.63 -10.42 -15.89
C ARG A 131 53.23 -9.84 -16.15
N LYS A 132 52.45 -9.69 -15.07
CA LYS A 132 51.14 -9.04 -15.08
C LYS A 132 51.31 -7.55 -15.39
N LEU A 133 50.49 -7.02 -16.30
CA LEU A 133 50.52 -5.60 -16.68
C LEU A 133 49.20 -4.93 -16.29
N CYS A 134 49.26 -3.77 -15.67
CA CYS A 134 48.10 -2.99 -15.22
C CYS A 134 48.15 -1.59 -15.83
N PHE A 135 47.19 -1.26 -16.70
CA PHE A 135 47.09 0.05 -17.35
C PHE A 135 46.07 0.93 -16.63
N THR A 136 46.49 2.14 -16.27
CA THR A 136 45.69 3.12 -15.54
C THR A 136 45.81 4.52 -16.15
N HIS A 137 44.89 5.42 -15.81
CA HIS A 137 44.95 6.80 -16.27
C HIS A 137 45.86 7.66 -15.40
N GLY A 138 46.64 8.53 -16.04
CA GLY A 138 47.31 9.64 -15.38
C GLY A 138 47.59 10.81 -16.31
N ARG A 139 48.06 11.91 -15.73
CA ARG A 139 48.41 13.13 -16.49
C ARG A 139 49.73 12.99 -17.25
N GLN A 140 50.59 12.09 -16.80
CA GLN A 140 51.89 11.80 -17.38
C GLN A 140 52.04 10.30 -17.56
N THR A 141 52.77 9.91 -18.60
CA THR A 141 53.18 8.51 -18.79
C THR A 141 54.18 8.14 -17.71
N ARG A 142 53.86 7.11 -16.91
CA ARG A 142 54.74 6.60 -15.86
C ARG A 142 54.69 5.08 -15.82
N LEU A 143 55.85 4.46 -15.68
CA LEU A 143 55.99 3.03 -15.41
C LEU A 143 56.54 2.86 -13.99
N SER A 144 55.91 1.97 -13.24
CA SER A 144 56.33 1.60 -11.90
C SER A 144 56.09 0.11 -11.68
N LEU A 145 56.94 -0.50 -10.87
CA LEU A 145 56.78 -1.88 -10.45
C LEU A 145 56.13 -1.88 -9.06
N ALA A 146 54.97 -2.52 -8.92
CA ALA A 146 54.20 -2.47 -7.67
C ALA A 146 53.78 -3.88 -7.23
N LEU A 147 53.80 -4.12 -5.92
CA LEU A 147 53.10 -5.27 -5.36
C LEU A 147 51.59 -4.99 -5.36
N PRO A 148 50.74 -5.99 -5.64
CA PRO A 148 49.29 -5.82 -5.71
C PRO A 148 48.72 -5.07 -4.48
N GLY A 149 48.35 -3.79 -4.67
CA GLY A 149 47.71 -2.96 -3.66
C GLY A 149 48.54 -2.54 -2.45
N GLN A 150 49.87 -2.66 -2.47
CA GLN A 150 50.71 -2.50 -1.27
C GLN A 150 51.79 -1.42 -1.38
N TYR A 151 52.84 -1.65 -2.18
CA TYR A 151 54.03 -0.78 -2.21
C TYR A 151 54.63 -0.72 -3.61
N GLU A 152 55.03 0.48 -4.03
CA GLU A 152 55.89 0.67 -5.19
C GLU A 152 57.29 0.15 -4.82
N LEU A 153 57.81 -0.79 -5.61
CA LEU A 153 59.15 -1.31 -5.44
C LEU A 153 60.14 -0.28 -5.98
N VAL A 154 61.15 0.05 -5.17
CA VAL A 154 62.29 0.87 -5.63
C VAL A 154 63.14 0.00 -6.56
N HIS A 155 62.80 0.02 -7.84
CA HIS A 155 63.51 -0.70 -8.89
C HIS A 155 63.80 0.24 -10.07
N GLN A 156 65.02 0.19 -10.59
CA GLN A 156 65.41 1.00 -11.74
C GLN A 156 64.95 0.31 -13.02
N LEU A 157 63.80 0.76 -13.55
CA LEU A 157 63.26 0.23 -14.80
C LEU A 157 64.08 0.73 -16.01
N ALA A 158 64.23 -0.10 -17.03
CA ALA A 158 64.87 0.29 -18.28
C ALA A 158 64.17 1.50 -18.92
N ALA A 159 62.85 1.59 -18.74
CA ALA A 159 62.03 2.72 -19.14
C ALA A 159 62.43 4.08 -18.51
N HIS A 160 63.16 4.07 -17.38
CA HIS A 160 63.64 5.30 -16.73
C HIS A 160 65.02 5.75 -17.25
N CYS A 161 65.74 4.88 -17.95
CA CYS A 161 67.11 5.12 -18.41
C CYS A 161 67.20 5.78 -19.80
N GLY A 162 66.09 5.93 -20.53
CA GLY A 162 66.08 6.49 -21.87
C GLY A 162 64.69 6.70 -22.46
N ARG A 163 64.62 7.17 -23.71
CA ARG A 163 63.36 7.22 -24.47
C ARG A 163 63.10 5.86 -25.10
N TRP A 164 61.84 5.45 -25.11
CA TRP A 164 61.38 4.19 -25.67
C TRP A 164 60.15 4.42 -26.54
N ASP A 165 60.05 3.70 -27.66
CA ASP A 165 58.87 3.73 -28.55
C ASP A 165 57.81 2.72 -28.11
N THR A 166 58.26 1.58 -27.57
CA THR A 166 57.45 0.57 -26.89
C THR A 166 58.04 0.27 -25.52
N VAL A 167 57.22 -0.19 -24.57
CA VAL A 167 57.70 -0.58 -23.24
C VAL A 167 58.88 -1.56 -23.39
N PRO A 168 60.03 -1.30 -22.75
CA PRO A 168 61.22 -2.14 -22.88
C PRO A 168 60.94 -3.59 -22.52
N CYS A 169 61.52 -4.52 -23.29
CA CYS A 169 61.32 -5.95 -23.06
C CYS A 169 61.85 -6.41 -21.71
N GLU A 170 62.91 -5.77 -21.18
CA GLU A 170 63.48 -6.07 -19.88
C GLU A 170 62.49 -5.82 -18.74
N ASP A 171 61.67 -4.76 -18.85
CA ASP A 171 60.68 -4.39 -17.83
C ASP A 171 59.44 -5.31 -17.85
N LEU A 172 59.21 -6.01 -18.96
CA LEU A 172 58.05 -6.89 -19.19
C LEU A 172 58.30 -8.35 -18.82
N GLU A 173 59.56 -8.78 -18.73
CA GLU A 173 59.96 -10.17 -18.45
C GLU A 173 60.44 -10.31 -17.00
N ILE A 174 60.30 -11.51 -16.42
CA ILE A 174 60.84 -11.88 -15.11
C ILE A 174 62.06 -12.76 -15.32
N GLN A 175 63.21 -12.35 -14.78
CA GLN A 175 64.44 -13.14 -14.83
C GLN A 175 64.45 -14.25 -13.77
N GLU A 176 65.17 -15.35 -14.04
CA GLU A 176 65.18 -16.53 -13.15
C GLU A 176 65.71 -16.24 -11.74
N CYS A 177 66.60 -15.25 -11.61
CA CYS A 177 67.26 -14.85 -10.36
C CYS A 177 66.54 -13.74 -9.57
N GLU A 178 65.34 -13.31 -9.98
CA GLU A 178 64.58 -12.26 -9.27
C GLU A 178 64.00 -12.76 -7.93
N ASP A 179 64.03 -11.89 -6.91
CA ASP A 179 63.43 -12.08 -5.59
C ASP A 179 61.92 -12.40 -5.71
N PRO A 180 61.35 -13.33 -4.90
CA PRO A 180 59.90 -13.54 -4.80
C PRO A 180 59.03 -12.27 -4.86
N ALA A 181 59.44 -11.17 -4.23
CA ALA A 181 58.69 -9.91 -4.29
C ALA A 181 58.65 -9.29 -5.70
N GLN A 182 59.75 -9.38 -6.46
CA GLN A 182 59.83 -8.90 -7.85
C GLN A 182 59.08 -9.80 -8.83
N ARG A 183 58.99 -11.11 -8.54
CA ARG A 183 58.21 -12.07 -9.32
C ARG A 183 56.70 -11.85 -9.19
N LEU A 184 56.24 -11.44 -8.00
CA LEU A 184 54.83 -11.13 -7.73
C LEU A 184 54.43 -9.71 -8.13
N ALA A 185 55.41 -8.84 -8.39
CA ALA A 185 55.14 -7.45 -8.71
C ALA A 185 54.60 -7.27 -10.14
N GLU A 186 53.54 -6.49 -10.26
CA GLU A 186 52.92 -6.12 -11.52
C GLU A 186 53.52 -4.82 -12.06
N LEU A 187 53.63 -4.74 -13.39
CA LEU A 187 54.06 -3.51 -14.04
C LEU A 187 52.85 -2.59 -14.21
N GLU A 188 52.80 -1.53 -13.43
CA GLU A 188 51.79 -0.48 -13.53
C GLU A 188 52.22 0.54 -14.60
N ILE A 189 51.40 0.67 -15.63
CA ILE A 189 51.61 1.55 -16.77
C ILE A 189 50.52 2.63 -16.75
N THR A 190 50.89 3.80 -16.25
CA THR A 190 50.00 4.96 -16.19
C THR A 190 50.10 5.75 -17.51
N LEU A 191 48.99 6.02 -18.19
CA LEU A 191 48.96 6.74 -19.47
C LEU A 191 47.91 7.85 -19.51
N HIS A 192 48.22 8.91 -20.27
CA HIS A 192 47.24 9.94 -20.62
C HIS A 192 46.37 9.49 -21.80
N HIS A 193 45.39 8.63 -21.52
CA HIS A 193 44.49 8.04 -22.52
C HIS A 193 43.02 8.15 -22.12
N ALA A 194 42.14 8.46 -23.08
CA ALA A 194 40.71 8.72 -22.84
C ALA A 194 39.93 7.48 -22.39
N LEU A 195 40.24 6.29 -22.92
CA LEU A 195 39.62 5.04 -22.46
C LEU A 195 39.99 4.74 -21.00
N LEU A 196 41.23 4.99 -20.61
CA LEU A 196 41.73 4.66 -19.27
C LEU A 196 41.13 5.55 -18.18
N GLN A 197 40.58 6.72 -18.55
CA GLN A 197 39.81 7.57 -17.61
C GLN A 197 38.56 6.85 -17.10
N GLU A 198 38.00 5.94 -17.90
CA GLU A 198 36.71 5.30 -17.63
C GLU A 198 36.86 3.83 -17.19
N VAL A 199 37.96 3.16 -17.56
CA VAL A 199 38.18 1.73 -17.30
C VAL A 199 39.66 1.39 -17.11
N LYS A 200 39.97 0.48 -16.19
CA LYS A 200 41.33 -0.09 -16.03
C LYS A 200 41.50 -1.31 -16.93
N ILE A 201 42.72 -1.60 -17.38
CA ILE A 201 43.01 -2.76 -18.24
C ILE A 201 44.11 -3.59 -17.59
N MET A 202 43.91 -4.90 -17.52
CA MET A 202 44.91 -5.85 -17.05
C MET A 202 45.23 -6.82 -18.19
N VAL A 203 46.52 -7.01 -18.44
CA VAL A 203 47.02 -8.13 -19.24
C VAL A 203 47.48 -9.19 -18.26
N VAL A 204 46.80 -10.35 -18.29
CA VAL A 204 47.10 -11.48 -17.41
C VAL A 204 48.54 -11.96 -17.69
N PRO A 205 49.33 -12.39 -16.68
CA PRO A 205 50.70 -12.89 -16.87
C PRO A 205 50.77 -14.16 -17.73
N CYS A 206 51.95 -14.52 -18.21
CA CYS A 206 52.18 -15.84 -18.81
C CYS A 206 52.09 -16.94 -17.74
N ARG A 207 51.61 -18.13 -18.11
CA ARG A 207 51.49 -19.31 -17.21
C ARG A 207 52.82 -19.71 -16.57
N GLY A 208 53.95 -19.46 -17.24
CA GLY A 208 55.30 -19.68 -16.70
C GLY A 208 55.69 -18.75 -15.55
N VAL A 209 54.91 -17.69 -15.30
CA VAL A 209 55.07 -16.78 -14.15
C VAL A 209 54.09 -17.15 -13.05
N GLN A 210 52.80 -17.21 -13.39
CA GLN A 210 51.72 -17.38 -12.44
C GLN A 210 50.52 -18.08 -13.12
N PRO A 211 49.87 -19.06 -12.46
CA PRO A 211 48.60 -19.62 -12.91
C PRO A 211 47.50 -18.57 -13.06
N VAL A 212 46.56 -18.77 -13.99
CA VAL A 212 45.50 -17.77 -14.25
C VAL A 212 44.56 -17.59 -13.05
N GLU A 213 44.31 -18.64 -12.28
CA GLU A 213 43.49 -18.57 -11.05
C GLU A 213 44.04 -17.57 -10.04
N GLU A 214 45.34 -17.66 -9.74
CA GLU A 214 46.01 -16.80 -8.78
C GLU A 214 46.08 -15.36 -9.30
N ALA A 215 46.33 -15.19 -10.60
CA ALA A 215 46.36 -13.87 -11.23
C ALA A 215 44.99 -13.15 -11.19
N LEU A 216 43.89 -13.90 -11.09
CA LEU A 216 42.52 -13.39 -11.05
C LEU A 216 41.91 -13.31 -9.65
N GLU A 217 42.64 -13.67 -8.59
CA GLU A 217 42.10 -13.67 -7.22
C GLU A 217 41.59 -12.28 -6.80
N ASP A 218 42.33 -11.23 -7.14
CA ASP A 218 41.98 -9.83 -6.88
C ASP A 218 40.71 -9.36 -7.62
N CYS A 219 40.30 -10.10 -8.66
CA CYS A 219 39.17 -9.78 -9.53
C CYS A 219 37.83 -10.28 -8.96
N LYS A 220 37.81 -11.09 -7.90
CA LYS A 220 36.59 -11.78 -7.42
C LYS A 220 35.53 -10.88 -6.78
N ARG A 221 35.90 -9.78 -6.12
CA ARG A 221 34.97 -9.04 -5.22
C ARG A 221 34.71 -7.58 -5.58
N SER A 222 35.47 -6.98 -6.50
CA SER A 222 35.50 -5.51 -6.65
C SER A 222 35.36 -4.99 -8.07
N ILE A 223 35.28 -5.86 -9.08
CA ILE A 223 35.28 -5.45 -10.48
C ILE A 223 34.14 -6.07 -11.28
N LEU A 224 33.74 -5.38 -12.35
CA LEU A 224 32.90 -5.89 -13.41
C LEU A 224 33.82 -6.23 -14.60
N PRO A 225 34.21 -7.50 -14.78
CA PRO A 225 35.21 -7.87 -15.77
C PRO A 225 34.62 -7.90 -17.19
N ILE A 226 35.30 -7.24 -18.12
CA ILE A 226 35.12 -7.39 -19.57
C ILE A 226 36.24 -8.32 -20.03
N ILE A 227 35.91 -9.61 -20.19
CA ILE A 227 36.91 -10.65 -20.49
C ILE A 227 37.13 -10.74 -21.99
N LEU A 228 38.35 -10.43 -22.43
CA LEU A 228 38.78 -10.52 -23.82
C LEU A 228 39.81 -11.64 -23.96
N TYR A 229 39.64 -12.51 -24.95
CA TYR A 229 40.57 -13.60 -25.22
C TYR A 229 41.15 -13.47 -26.63
N ALA A 230 42.44 -13.17 -26.73
CA ALA A 230 43.16 -13.02 -28.00
C ALA A 230 43.51 -14.40 -28.61
N VAL A 231 43.15 -14.58 -29.88
CA VAL A 231 43.30 -15.83 -30.63
C VAL A 231 44.27 -15.59 -31.79
N SER A 232 45.39 -16.33 -31.81
CA SER A 232 46.39 -16.36 -32.87
C SER A 232 46.33 -17.62 -33.74
N LYS A 233 45.76 -18.73 -33.23
CA LYS A 233 45.61 -20.05 -33.89
C LYS A 233 44.18 -20.55 -33.81
N ASP A 234 43.74 -21.34 -34.80
CA ASP A 234 42.36 -21.86 -34.91
C ASP A 234 42.00 -23.00 -33.94
N VAL A 235 42.94 -23.46 -33.11
CA VAL A 235 42.72 -24.55 -32.16
C VAL A 235 43.31 -24.17 -30.81
N LEU A 236 42.58 -24.45 -29.74
CA LEU A 236 43.05 -24.32 -28.36
C LEU A 236 43.78 -25.60 -27.93
N SER A 237 44.93 -25.47 -27.28
CA SER A 237 45.61 -26.59 -26.61
C SER A 237 44.86 -27.04 -25.36
N GLU A 238 45.11 -28.27 -24.88
CA GLU A 238 44.51 -28.78 -23.63
C GLU A 238 44.78 -27.85 -22.44
N GLU A 239 45.98 -27.28 -22.37
CA GLU A 239 46.36 -26.31 -21.34
C GLU A 239 45.52 -25.03 -21.42
N GLN A 240 45.32 -24.49 -22.62
CA GLN A 240 44.50 -23.30 -22.84
C GLN A 240 43.02 -23.53 -22.53
N VAL A 241 42.51 -24.75 -22.81
CA VAL A 241 41.15 -25.16 -22.45
C VAL A 241 41.00 -25.23 -20.93
N SER A 242 41.96 -25.85 -20.23
CA SER A 242 42.00 -25.89 -18.77
C SER A 242 41.99 -24.47 -18.17
N ASP A 243 42.86 -23.58 -18.65
CA ASP A 243 42.92 -22.20 -18.16
C ASP A 243 41.58 -21.46 -18.38
N LEU A 244 40.93 -21.63 -19.54
CA LEU A 244 39.61 -21.04 -19.82
C LEU A 244 38.50 -21.59 -18.90
N GLN A 245 38.52 -22.88 -18.59
CA GLN A 245 37.56 -23.48 -17.64
C GLN A 245 37.71 -22.86 -16.25
N LYS A 246 38.95 -22.70 -15.78
CA LYS A 246 39.23 -22.08 -14.48
C LYS A 246 38.88 -20.59 -14.46
N VAL A 247 39.09 -19.86 -15.56
CA VAL A 247 38.60 -18.47 -15.70
C VAL A 247 37.08 -18.41 -15.52
N ARG A 248 36.33 -19.36 -16.09
CA ARG A 248 34.86 -19.43 -15.97
C ARG A 248 34.41 -19.76 -14.53
N GLU A 249 35.17 -20.58 -13.82
CA GLU A 249 34.91 -20.89 -12.40
C GLU A 249 35.16 -19.67 -11.49
N VAL A 250 36.24 -18.93 -11.74
CA VAL A 250 36.61 -17.74 -10.94
C VAL A 250 35.75 -16.53 -11.29
N LEU A 251 35.51 -16.31 -12.58
CA LEU A 251 34.75 -15.19 -13.13
C LEU A 251 33.63 -15.74 -14.04
N PRO A 252 32.40 -15.92 -13.52
CA PRO A 252 31.29 -16.46 -14.28
C PRO A 252 30.68 -15.41 -15.23
N PHE A 253 31.52 -14.81 -16.08
CA PHE A 253 31.16 -13.79 -17.06
C PHE A 253 31.43 -14.27 -18.50
N PRO A 254 30.68 -13.76 -19.49
CA PRO A 254 30.93 -14.07 -20.89
C PRO A 254 32.33 -13.65 -21.34
N VAL A 255 32.92 -14.42 -22.27
CA VAL A 255 34.24 -14.14 -22.86
C VAL A 255 34.08 -13.67 -24.31
N CYS A 256 34.80 -12.62 -24.69
CA CYS A 256 34.86 -12.13 -26.06
C CYS A 256 36.15 -12.64 -26.73
N PHE A 257 36.02 -13.63 -27.61
CA PHE A 257 37.14 -14.21 -28.34
C PHE A 257 37.45 -13.36 -29.58
N ILE A 258 38.68 -12.86 -29.70
CA ILE A 258 39.10 -11.91 -30.73
C ILE A 258 40.30 -12.45 -31.48
N ARG A 259 40.17 -12.62 -32.80
CA ARG A 259 41.27 -13.05 -33.67
C ARG A 259 42.25 -11.92 -33.98
N THR A 260 43.54 -12.19 -33.83
CA THR A 260 44.60 -11.26 -34.18
C THR A 260 45.06 -11.41 -35.65
N PRO A 261 45.51 -10.34 -36.32
CA PRO A 261 45.98 -10.41 -37.71
C PRO A 261 47.23 -11.28 -37.87
N GLY A 262 47.24 -12.22 -38.84
CA GLY A 262 48.50 -12.85 -39.28
C GLY A 262 48.51 -14.34 -39.70
N GLY A 263 47.38 -15.06 -39.81
CA GLY A 263 47.40 -16.48 -40.22
C GLY A 263 46.25 -16.89 -41.16
N PRO A 264 46.46 -17.85 -42.10
CA PRO A 264 45.38 -18.47 -42.86
C PRO A 264 44.48 -19.28 -41.92
N SER A 265 43.17 -19.26 -42.13
CA SER A 265 42.23 -19.75 -41.13
C SER A 265 41.03 -20.55 -41.68
N ASP A 266 40.65 -21.61 -40.96
CA ASP A 266 39.31 -22.22 -40.94
C ASP A 266 38.53 -21.67 -39.72
N PRO A 267 37.63 -20.68 -39.91
CA PRO A 267 36.81 -20.12 -38.84
C PRO A 267 35.94 -21.13 -38.10
N GLY A 268 35.62 -22.26 -38.74
CA GLY A 268 34.75 -23.30 -38.19
C GLY A 268 35.40 -24.18 -37.14
N ALA A 269 36.74 -24.34 -37.14
CA ALA A 269 37.44 -25.23 -36.22
C ALA A 269 37.35 -24.74 -34.75
N LEU A 270 37.76 -23.50 -34.51
CA LEU A 270 37.70 -22.88 -33.17
C LEU A 270 36.26 -22.80 -32.67
N HIS A 271 35.32 -22.41 -33.54
CA HIS A 271 33.91 -22.28 -33.14
C HIS A 271 33.33 -23.63 -32.72
N ARG A 272 33.59 -24.72 -33.47
CA ARG A 272 33.18 -26.09 -33.09
C ARG A 272 33.79 -26.52 -31.76
N GLN A 273 35.06 -26.22 -31.53
CA GLN A 273 35.72 -26.52 -30.26
C GLN A 273 35.09 -25.76 -29.09
N LEU A 274 34.88 -24.44 -29.22
CA LEU A 274 34.23 -23.63 -28.19
C LEU A 274 32.77 -24.03 -27.92
N LEU A 275 32.04 -24.47 -28.95
CA LEU A 275 30.70 -25.03 -28.82
C LEU A 275 30.71 -26.34 -28.02
N SER A 276 31.65 -27.25 -28.30
CA SER A 276 31.79 -28.51 -27.55
C SER A 276 32.17 -28.32 -26.08
N LEU A 277 32.81 -27.20 -25.75
CA LEU A 277 33.19 -26.82 -24.39
C LEU A 277 32.10 -26.00 -23.68
N GLU A 278 30.94 -25.81 -24.31
CA GLU A 278 29.83 -24.96 -23.84
C GLU A 278 30.27 -23.51 -23.51
N LEU A 279 31.34 -23.03 -24.13
CA LEU A 279 31.84 -21.68 -23.93
C LEU A 279 31.06 -20.67 -24.78
N VAL A 280 30.52 -21.11 -25.92
CA VAL A 280 29.67 -20.33 -26.85
C VAL A 280 28.39 -21.13 -27.12
N ALA A 281 27.26 -20.48 -27.42
CA ALA A 281 26.00 -21.18 -27.74
C ALA A 281 25.84 -21.46 -29.24
N GLY A 282 25.10 -22.53 -29.59
CA GLY A 282 24.75 -22.86 -30.97
C GLY A 282 23.85 -21.79 -31.60
N ALA A 283 24.04 -21.53 -32.91
CA ALA A 283 23.28 -20.54 -33.64
C ALA A 283 21.76 -20.83 -33.62
N ALA A 284 21.01 -20.12 -32.76
CA ALA A 284 19.57 -20.07 -32.85
C ALA A 284 19.16 -19.13 -34.01
N GLY A 285 18.19 -19.57 -34.83
CA GLY A 285 17.90 -19.06 -36.16
C GLY A 285 17.79 -17.54 -36.29
N ASN A 286 18.40 -17.01 -37.36
CA ASN A 286 18.27 -15.63 -37.78
C ASN A 286 16.81 -15.30 -38.14
N CYS A 287 16.23 -14.32 -37.44
CA CYS A 287 15.10 -13.56 -37.97
C CYS A 287 15.59 -12.65 -39.12
N ALA A 288 14.73 -12.38 -40.11
CA ALA A 288 15.03 -11.58 -41.30
C ALA A 288 15.48 -10.12 -41.06
N CYS A 289 15.60 -9.68 -39.80
CA CYS A 289 16.17 -8.38 -39.42
C CYS A 289 17.61 -8.45 -38.89
N GLY A 290 18.27 -9.61 -38.87
CA GLY A 290 19.67 -9.74 -38.45
C GLY A 290 19.93 -9.52 -36.95
N ALA A 291 18.90 -9.50 -36.12
CA ALA A 291 19.03 -9.55 -34.67
C ALA A 291 18.89 -11.01 -34.19
N PRO A 292 19.79 -11.53 -33.35
CA PRO A 292 19.62 -12.83 -32.74
C PRO A 292 18.36 -12.82 -31.86
N ALA A 293 17.48 -13.80 -32.07
CA ALA A 293 16.35 -14.04 -31.19
C ALA A 293 16.88 -14.50 -29.83
N GLN A 294 17.01 -13.58 -28.86
CA GLN A 294 17.50 -13.88 -27.52
C GLN A 294 16.33 -14.22 -26.60
N THR A 295 16.41 -15.39 -25.96
CA THR A 295 15.71 -15.67 -24.71
C THR A 295 16.22 -14.72 -23.62
N PRO A 296 15.37 -14.17 -22.73
CA PRO A 296 15.82 -13.21 -21.73
C PRO A 296 16.68 -13.90 -20.67
N GLY A 297 17.90 -13.40 -20.42
CA GLY A 297 18.58 -13.59 -19.13
C GLY A 297 19.96 -14.27 -19.11
N LYS A 298 20.50 -14.80 -20.21
CA LYS A 298 21.89 -15.27 -20.25
C LYS A 298 22.64 -14.71 -21.46
N MET A 299 23.49 -13.72 -21.20
CA MET A 299 24.45 -13.23 -22.18
C MET A 299 25.50 -14.31 -22.47
N GLN A 300 25.94 -14.39 -23.73
CA GLN A 300 26.77 -15.50 -24.21
C GLN A 300 28.12 -14.98 -24.70
N SER A 301 29.15 -15.83 -24.62
CA SER A 301 30.45 -15.55 -25.22
C SER A 301 30.33 -15.45 -26.74
N VAL A 302 31.20 -14.67 -27.38
CA VAL A 302 31.14 -14.40 -28.82
C VAL A 302 32.52 -14.52 -29.45
N VAL A 303 32.58 -14.92 -30.73
CA VAL A 303 33.82 -15.08 -31.51
C VAL A 303 33.86 -14.07 -32.65
N GLY A 304 34.93 -13.29 -32.76
CA GLY A 304 35.18 -12.32 -33.83
C GLY A 304 36.12 -12.86 -34.91
N GLU A 305 35.77 -12.61 -36.18
CA GLU A 305 36.50 -13.13 -37.35
C GLU A 305 37.81 -12.39 -37.68
N SER A 306 37.93 -11.09 -37.35
CA SER A 306 39.16 -10.32 -37.55
C SER A 306 39.22 -9.02 -36.72
N LEU A 307 40.44 -8.56 -36.45
CA LEU A 307 40.73 -7.33 -35.71
C LEU A 307 40.24 -6.05 -36.42
N GLU A 308 40.13 -6.06 -37.75
CA GLU A 308 39.54 -4.94 -38.54
C GLU A 308 38.03 -4.77 -38.28
N ARG A 309 37.36 -5.83 -37.79
CA ARG A 309 35.95 -5.82 -37.39
C ARG A 309 35.76 -5.74 -35.86
N LEU A 310 36.83 -5.52 -35.10
CA LEU A 310 36.84 -5.46 -33.62
C LEU A 310 35.75 -4.55 -33.07
N GLN A 311 35.54 -3.37 -33.68
CA GLN A 311 34.50 -2.42 -33.26
C GLN A 311 33.08 -3.01 -33.35
N ARG A 312 32.76 -3.78 -34.39
CA ARG A 312 31.42 -4.35 -34.62
C ARG A 312 31.05 -5.43 -33.61
N LEU A 313 32.04 -6.06 -32.98
CA LEU A 313 31.84 -7.09 -31.98
C LEU A 313 31.98 -6.54 -30.54
N LEU A 314 33.12 -5.90 -30.27
CA LEU A 314 33.53 -5.54 -28.91
C LEU A 314 32.65 -4.44 -28.32
N VAL A 315 32.24 -3.43 -29.11
CA VAL A 315 31.40 -2.34 -28.62
C VAL A 315 30.00 -2.84 -28.23
N PRO A 316 29.26 -3.61 -29.07
CA PRO A 316 27.99 -4.20 -28.65
C PRO A 316 28.13 -5.16 -27.47
N PHE A 317 29.15 -6.02 -27.46
CA PHE A 317 29.43 -6.93 -26.34
C PHE A 317 29.64 -6.15 -25.03
N THR A 318 30.52 -5.16 -25.04
CA THR A 318 30.80 -4.31 -23.86
C THR A 318 29.53 -3.61 -23.39
N ARG A 319 28.80 -2.96 -24.31
CA ARG A 319 27.57 -2.23 -23.98
C ARG A 319 26.52 -3.15 -23.37
N GLN A 320 26.30 -4.33 -23.94
CA GLN A 320 25.30 -5.27 -23.47
C GLN A 320 25.66 -5.83 -22.08
N LEU A 321 26.93 -6.14 -21.82
CA LEU A 321 27.36 -6.64 -20.51
C LEU A 321 27.16 -5.60 -19.41
N LEU A 322 27.62 -4.37 -19.66
CA LEU A 322 27.47 -3.23 -18.76
C LEU A 322 25.99 -2.91 -18.50
N GLN A 323 25.18 -2.87 -19.57
CA GLN A 323 23.75 -2.57 -19.50
C GLN A 323 22.98 -3.65 -18.73
N ASN A 324 23.23 -4.93 -18.98
CA ASN A 324 22.53 -6.04 -18.31
C ASN A 324 22.69 -5.97 -16.80
N GLN A 325 23.91 -5.77 -16.29
CA GLN A 325 24.18 -5.65 -14.86
C GLN A 325 23.43 -4.46 -14.23
N GLN A 326 23.43 -3.30 -14.90
CA GLN A 326 22.72 -2.12 -14.39
C GLN A 326 21.20 -2.27 -14.43
N VAL A 327 20.66 -2.88 -15.48
CA VAL A 327 19.22 -3.17 -15.58
C VAL A 327 18.80 -4.14 -14.50
N GLU A 328 19.59 -5.18 -14.23
CA GLU A 328 19.32 -6.15 -13.17
C GLU A 328 19.30 -5.49 -11.80
N ALA A 329 20.33 -4.71 -11.47
CA ALA A 329 20.40 -3.97 -10.21
C ALA A 329 19.24 -2.97 -10.06
N ALA A 330 18.96 -2.18 -11.09
CA ALA A 330 17.84 -1.23 -11.09
C ALA A 330 16.49 -1.94 -10.96
N SER A 331 16.32 -3.10 -11.59
CA SER A 331 15.09 -3.90 -11.53
C SER A 331 14.86 -4.49 -10.15
N LEU A 332 15.90 -5.06 -9.54
CA LEU A 332 15.82 -5.59 -8.18
C LEU A 332 15.49 -4.48 -7.19
N LEU A 333 16.22 -3.36 -7.25
CA LEU A 333 15.99 -2.21 -6.37
C LEU A 333 14.57 -1.65 -6.52
N ASN A 334 14.08 -1.48 -7.74
CA ASN A 334 12.70 -1.05 -7.99
C ASN A 334 11.66 -2.06 -7.47
N THR A 335 11.92 -3.37 -7.61
CA THR A 335 11.03 -4.42 -7.09
C THR A 335 10.90 -4.32 -5.57
N VAL A 336 12.01 -4.07 -4.86
CA VAL A 336 11.99 -3.87 -3.41
C VAL A 336 11.21 -2.61 -3.04
N HIS A 337 11.41 -1.50 -3.76
CA HIS A 337 10.66 -0.27 -3.52
C HIS A 337 9.16 -0.45 -3.70
N CYS A 338 8.71 -1.05 -4.81
CA CYS A 338 7.29 -1.30 -5.05
C CYS A 338 6.70 -2.20 -3.97
N ARG A 339 7.35 -3.33 -3.64
CA ARG A 339 6.92 -4.26 -2.59
C ARG A 339 6.73 -3.56 -1.25
N CYS A 340 7.72 -2.74 -0.84
CA CYS A 340 7.65 -2.01 0.42
C CYS A 340 6.61 -0.89 0.39
N LEU A 341 6.46 -0.18 -0.73
CA LEU A 341 5.48 0.88 -0.88
C LEU A 341 4.05 0.33 -0.80
N ASP A 342 3.78 -0.81 -1.42
CA ASP A 342 2.48 -1.49 -1.34
C ASP A 342 2.17 -1.93 0.10
N LEU A 343 3.17 -2.39 0.88
CA LEU A 343 2.99 -2.67 2.31
C LEU A 343 2.60 -1.42 3.09
N PHE A 344 3.27 -0.28 2.87
CA PHE A 344 2.90 0.99 3.51
C PHE A 344 1.48 1.43 3.16
N ILE A 345 1.08 1.31 1.88
CA ILE A 345 -0.25 1.68 1.42
C ILE A 345 -1.31 0.77 2.06
N ASN A 346 -1.11 -0.55 2.03
CA ASN A 346 -2.04 -1.51 2.63
C ASN A 346 -2.19 -1.29 4.14
N GLN A 347 -1.10 -1.03 4.83
CA GLN A 347 -1.18 -0.73 6.26
C GLN A 347 -1.87 0.59 6.55
N ALA A 348 -1.70 1.61 5.68
CA ALA A 348 -2.46 2.84 5.80
C ALA A 348 -3.97 2.60 5.65
N PHE A 349 -4.38 1.67 4.78
CA PHE A 349 -5.78 1.23 4.69
C PHE A 349 -6.26 0.55 5.97
N ASP A 350 -5.50 -0.40 6.51
CA ASP A 350 -5.88 -1.11 7.74
C ASP A 350 -6.00 -0.16 8.93
N MET A 351 -5.05 0.78 9.08
CA MET A 351 -5.09 1.82 10.11
C MET A 351 -6.29 2.75 9.92
N GLN A 352 -6.56 3.25 8.71
CA GLN A 352 -7.72 4.09 8.46
C GLN A 352 -9.04 3.36 8.76
N ARG A 353 -9.12 2.08 8.37
CA ARG A 353 -10.28 1.23 8.64
C ARG A 353 -10.50 1.05 10.13
N ASP A 354 -9.46 0.78 10.91
CA ASP A 354 -9.56 0.65 12.37
C ASP A 354 -10.01 1.96 13.03
N LEU A 355 -9.45 3.11 12.60
CA LEU A 355 -9.83 4.45 13.06
C LEU A 355 -11.32 4.76 12.84
N GLN A 356 -11.94 4.18 11.80
CA GLN A 356 -13.37 4.38 11.52
C GLN A 356 -14.26 3.32 12.19
N ILE A 357 -13.86 2.06 12.16
CA ILE A 357 -14.70 0.94 12.59
C ILE A 357 -14.79 0.86 14.11
N THR A 358 -13.67 1.03 14.81
CA THR A 358 -13.62 0.85 16.27
C THR A 358 -14.55 1.82 17.01
N PRO A 359 -14.53 3.14 16.73
CA PRO A 359 -15.48 4.08 17.35
C PRO A 359 -16.95 3.75 17.03
N ARG A 360 -17.26 3.40 15.77
CA ARG A 360 -18.62 3.03 15.35
C ARG A 360 -19.14 1.78 16.05
N ARG A 361 -18.28 0.78 16.28
CA ARG A 361 -18.64 -0.44 17.02
C ARG A 361 -18.92 -0.14 18.49
N LEU A 362 -18.13 0.74 19.11
CA LEU A 362 -18.34 1.17 20.49
C LEU A 362 -19.66 1.94 20.63
N GLU A 363 -19.94 2.85 19.70
CA GLU A 363 -21.18 3.60 19.63
C GLU A 363 -22.40 2.70 19.42
N TYR A 364 -22.35 1.79 18.44
CA TYR A 364 -23.40 0.79 18.21
C TYR A 364 -23.66 -0.08 19.44
N THR A 365 -22.60 -0.52 20.13
CA THR A 365 -22.71 -1.31 21.36
C THR A 365 -23.42 -0.52 22.46
N ARG A 366 -23.10 0.78 22.61
CA ARG A 366 -23.79 1.69 23.54
C ARG A 366 -25.27 1.86 23.19
N GLU A 367 -25.59 2.10 21.93
CA GLU A 367 -26.97 2.27 21.47
C GLU A 367 -27.81 1.02 21.76
N LYS A 368 -27.27 -0.17 21.44
CA LYS A 368 -27.97 -1.44 21.66
C LYS A 368 -28.18 -1.76 23.13
N GLU A 369 -27.20 -1.45 23.98
CA GLU A 369 -27.38 -1.62 25.43
C GLU A 369 -28.40 -0.61 26.00
N GLY A 370 -28.39 0.64 25.53
CA GLY A 370 -29.38 1.65 25.93
C GLY A 370 -30.81 1.30 25.52
N GLU A 371 -30.99 0.77 24.29
CA GLU A 371 -32.27 0.21 23.82
C GLU A 371 -32.76 -0.93 24.72
N LEU A 372 -31.86 -1.85 25.09
CA LEU A 372 -32.16 -2.97 25.98
C LEU A 372 -32.57 -2.46 27.37
N PHE A 373 -31.77 -1.58 27.99
CA PHE A 373 -32.08 -1.00 29.30
C PHE A 373 -33.44 -0.30 29.31
N SER A 374 -33.74 0.51 28.28
CA SER A 374 -35.02 1.22 28.16
C SER A 374 -36.20 0.27 28.06
N SER A 375 -36.05 -0.81 27.27
CA SER A 375 -37.07 -1.85 27.11
C SER A 375 -37.34 -2.58 28.42
N LEU A 376 -36.28 -2.93 29.16
CA LEU A 376 -36.38 -3.61 30.46
C LEU A 376 -37.02 -2.71 31.53
N MET A 377 -36.68 -1.43 31.55
CA MET A 377 -37.30 -0.43 32.43
C MET A 377 -38.79 -0.25 32.12
N ALA A 378 -39.19 -0.27 30.84
CA ALA A 378 -40.59 -0.23 30.45
C ALA A 378 -41.37 -1.47 30.91
N ILE A 379 -40.78 -2.68 30.77
CA ILE A 379 -41.37 -3.93 31.28
C ILE A 379 -41.54 -3.87 32.80
N ALA A 380 -40.52 -3.40 33.52
CA ALA A 380 -40.57 -3.22 34.97
C ALA A 380 -41.73 -2.31 35.41
N ASN A 381 -41.88 -1.17 34.73
CA ASN A 381 -42.93 -0.20 35.04
C ASN A 381 -44.32 -0.77 34.76
N ARG A 382 -44.53 -1.46 33.63
CA ARG A 382 -45.81 -2.13 33.32
C ARG A 382 -46.16 -3.18 34.36
N LYS A 383 -45.19 -3.99 34.78
CA LYS A 383 -45.39 -5.08 35.74
C LYS A 383 -45.59 -4.59 37.17
N GLN A 384 -45.15 -3.36 37.49
CA GLN A 384 -45.53 -2.69 38.74
C GLN A 384 -47.04 -2.51 38.85
N GLU A 385 -47.69 -2.11 37.75
CA GLU A 385 -49.14 -1.89 37.73
C GLU A 385 -49.88 -3.23 37.83
N GLU A 386 -49.44 -4.26 37.10
CA GLU A 386 -50.02 -5.61 37.21
C GLU A 386 -49.88 -6.20 38.63
N MET A 387 -48.73 -6.00 39.30
CA MET A 387 -48.54 -6.41 40.70
C MET A 387 -49.44 -5.63 41.66
N LYS A 388 -49.64 -4.33 41.42
CA LYS A 388 -50.56 -3.51 42.21
C LYS A 388 -51.98 -4.08 42.10
N ASP A 389 -52.44 -4.38 40.89
CA ASP A 389 -53.79 -4.90 40.64
C ASP A 389 -53.97 -6.29 41.29
N MET A 390 -52.98 -7.18 41.17
CA MET A 390 -52.99 -8.49 41.84
C MET A 390 -53.05 -8.37 43.37
N ILE A 391 -52.34 -7.41 43.98
CA ILE A 391 -52.39 -7.16 45.42
C ILE A 391 -53.78 -6.65 45.81
N VAL A 392 -54.37 -5.72 45.04
CA VAL A 392 -55.74 -5.23 45.27
C VAL A 392 -56.76 -6.36 45.17
N GLU A 393 -56.67 -7.19 44.15
CA GLU A 393 -57.57 -8.33 43.94
C GLU A 393 -57.47 -9.35 45.09
N THR A 394 -56.25 -9.66 45.53
CA THR A 394 -56.02 -10.59 46.63
C THR A 394 -56.52 -10.04 47.96
N LEU A 395 -56.32 -8.74 48.23
CA LEU A 395 -56.89 -8.05 49.39
C LEU A 395 -58.41 -8.11 49.39
N SER A 396 -59.04 -7.87 48.22
CA SER A 396 -60.49 -7.90 48.07
C SER A 396 -61.07 -9.30 48.28
N CYS A 397 -60.42 -10.34 47.73
CA CYS A 397 -60.89 -11.72 47.81
C CYS A 397 -60.77 -12.30 49.23
N MET A 398 -59.76 -11.88 50.00
CA MET A 398 -59.52 -12.36 51.36
C MET A 398 -60.21 -11.53 52.44
N LYS A 399 -60.79 -10.36 52.10
CA LYS A 399 -61.35 -9.40 53.06
C LYS A 399 -62.34 -10.09 54.01
N GLU A 400 -63.36 -10.74 53.48
CA GLU A 400 -64.39 -11.46 54.26
C GLU A 400 -63.78 -12.52 55.19
N GLN A 401 -62.87 -13.34 54.66
CA GLN A 401 -62.26 -14.43 55.42
C GLN A 401 -61.36 -13.94 56.56
N LEU A 402 -60.61 -12.85 56.35
CA LEU A 402 -59.78 -12.22 57.38
C LEU A 402 -60.63 -11.57 58.48
N LEU A 403 -61.76 -10.97 58.10
CA LEU A 403 -62.72 -10.39 59.04
C LEU A 403 -63.35 -11.47 59.92
N GLU A 404 -63.60 -12.66 59.36
CA GLU A 404 -64.13 -13.82 60.08
C GLU A 404 -63.08 -14.48 60.98
N ASP A 405 -61.84 -14.67 60.48
CA ASP A 405 -60.71 -15.16 61.27
C ASP A 405 -60.40 -14.22 62.46
N ALA A 406 -60.50 -12.90 62.27
CA ALA A 406 -60.32 -11.90 63.34
C ALA A 406 -61.46 -11.94 64.37
N ALA A 407 -62.72 -12.12 63.93
CA ALA A 407 -63.87 -12.26 64.82
C ALA A 407 -63.74 -13.47 65.75
N ASN A 408 -63.18 -14.57 65.22
CA ASN A 408 -62.99 -15.84 65.92
C ASN A 408 -61.66 -15.96 66.67
N LEU A 409 -60.79 -14.95 66.60
CA LEU A 409 -59.46 -14.96 67.22
C LEU A 409 -59.56 -15.09 68.74
N GLN A 410 -58.91 -16.11 69.30
CA GLN A 410 -58.69 -16.24 70.73
C GLN A 410 -57.35 -15.60 71.10
N PHE A 411 -57.35 -14.70 72.07
CA PHE A 411 -56.13 -14.02 72.49
C PHE A 411 -55.31 -14.92 73.41
N THR A 412 -54.02 -15.03 73.14
CA THR A 412 -53.07 -15.68 74.03
C THR A 412 -52.58 -14.69 75.09
N ASP A 413 -52.41 -15.15 76.32
CA ASP A 413 -51.89 -14.37 77.46
C ASP A 413 -52.76 -13.18 77.92
N ILE A 414 -54.04 -13.15 77.55
CA ILE A 414 -55.02 -12.13 77.96
C ILE A 414 -56.31 -12.82 78.43
N ILE A 415 -56.74 -12.55 79.67
CA ILE A 415 -57.98 -13.08 80.23
C ILE A 415 -59.12 -12.10 79.94
N ILE A 416 -60.00 -12.45 79.01
CA ILE A 416 -61.23 -11.68 78.75
C ILE A 416 -62.34 -12.21 79.63
N LEU A 417 -62.74 -11.42 80.64
CA LEU A 417 -63.85 -11.74 81.54
C LEU A 417 -65.19 -11.60 80.80
N SER A 418 -66.06 -12.60 80.93
CA SER A 418 -67.28 -12.80 80.12
C SER A 418 -68.37 -11.73 80.25
N ASN A 419 -68.21 -10.74 81.13
CA ASN A 419 -69.31 -9.89 81.62
C ASN A 419 -69.21 -8.40 81.25
N GLY A 420 -68.41 -8.01 80.26
CA GLY A 420 -68.42 -6.64 79.74
C GLY A 420 -67.73 -5.59 80.61
N GLU A 421 -66.80 -5.99 81.48
CA GLU A 421 -65.95 -5.06 82.24
C GLU A 421 -64.81 -4.46 81.40
N PRO A 422 -64.39 -3.21 81.69
CA PRO A 422 -63.39 -2.49 80.91
C PRO A 422 -62.02 -3.17 80.98
N VAL A 423 -61.55 -3.65 79.84
CA VAL A 423 -60.21 -4.21 79.65
C VAL A 423 -59.16 -3.10 79.79
N SER A 424 -58.01 -3.38 80.42
CA SER A 424 -56.98 -2.35 80.62
C SER A 424 -56.47 -1.80 79.28
N SER A 425 -56.10 -0.52 79.23
CA SER A 425 -55.55 0.10 78.00
C SER A 425 -54.33 -0.64 77.44
N LYS A 426 -53.57 -1.34 78.30
CA LYS A 426 -52.43 -2.18 77.91
C LYS A 426 -52.90 -3.46 77.22
N ASP A 427 -53.92 -4.11 77.76
CA ASP A 427 -54.45 -5.37 77.22
C ASP A 427 -55.24 -5.13 75.93
N ILE A 428 -55.97 -4.02 75.81
CA ILE A 428 -56.61 -3.61 74.53
C ILE A 428 -55.55 -3.40 73.44
N LYS A 429 -54.42 -2.75 73.76
CA LYS A 429 -53.30 -2.59 72.82
C LYS A 429 -52.69 -3.93 72.42
N MET A 430 -52.57 -4.88 73.35
CA MET A 430 -52.11 -6.24 73.05
C MET A 430 -53.11 -7.01 72.19
N CYS A 431 -54.41 -6.89 72.44
CA CYS A 431 -55.47 -7.45 71.59
C CYS A 431 -55.42 -6.89 70.16
N ILE A 432 -55.27 -5.56 70.02
CA ILE A 432 -55.09 -4.92 68.71
C ILE A 432 -53.84 -5.48 68.03
N SER A 433 -52.71 -5.59 68.74
CA SER A 433 -51.46 -6.15 68.20
C SER A 433 -51.64 -7.59 67.70
N GLN A 434 -52.36 -8.45 68.44
CA GLN A 434 -52.58 -9.84 68.04
C GLN A 434 -53.53 -9.95 66.82
N ILE A 435 -54.56 -9.11 66.72
CA ILE A 435 -55.43 -9.03 65.52
C ILE A 435 -54.61 -8.56 64.31
N GLN A 436 -53.77 -7.54 64.52
CA GLN A 436 -52.89 -7.02 63.47
C GLN A 436 -51.90 -8.09 63.01
N ASP A 437 -51.22 -8.79 63.93
CA ASP A 437 -50.29 -9.87 63.61
C ASP A 437 -50.96 -11.02 62.85
N LEU A 438 -52.18 -11.43 63.24
CA LEU A 438 -52.96 -12.43 62.50
C LEU A 438 -53.20 -12.00 61.04
N ILE A 439 -53.64 -10.76 60.83
CA ILE A 439 -53.87 -10.20 59.50
C ILE A 439 -52.57 -10.17 58.72
N VAL A 440 -51.49 -9.67 59.31
CA VAL A 440 -50.17 -9.61 58.65
C VAL A 440 -49.71 -11.01 58.23
N VAL A 441 -49.84 -12.05 59.09
CA VAL A 441 -49.39 -13.42 58.77
C VAL A 441 -50.18 -13.99 57.61
N ARG A 442 -51.51 -13.94 57.67
CA ARG A 442 -52.39 -14.49 56.63
C ARG A 442 -52.24 -13.74 55.32
N LEU A 443 -52.13 -12.41 55.36
CA LEU A 443 -51.92 -11.59 54.18
C LEU A 443 -50.55 -11.86 53.54
N ASN A 444 -49.50 -11.94 54.34
CA ASN A 444 -48.13 -12.19 53.86
C ASN A 444 -48.05 -13.56 53.19
N GLN A 445 -48.66 -14.61 53.74
CA GLN A 445 -48.67 -15.94 53.12
C GLN A 445 -49.38 -15.93 51.76
N ALA A 446 -50.58 -15.34 51.67
CA ALA A 446 -51.36 -15.34 50.43
C ALA A 446 -50.78 -14.42 49.35
N VAL A 447 -50.35 -13.22 49.74
CA VAL A 447 -49.73 -12.26 48.82
C VAL A 447 -48.35 -12.74 48.39
N ALA A 448 -47.53 -13.30 49.27
CA ALA A 448 -46.23 -13.87 48.91
C ALA A 448 -46.38 -15.04 47.93
N ASN A 449 -47.31 -15.98 48.15
CA ASN A 449 -47.51 -17.11 47.23
C ASN A 449 -47.92 -16.67 45.81
N LYS A 450 -48.81 -15.68 45.70
CA LYS A 450 -49.18 -15.08 44.41
C LYS A 450 -48.07 -14.23 43.80
N LEU A 451 -47.28 -13.52 44.62
CA LEU A 451 -46.11 -12.77 44.15
C LEU A 451 -45.00 -13.67 43.63
N THR A 452 -44.71 -14.80 44.27
CA THR A 452 -43.71 -15.76 43.81
C THR A 452 -44.00 -16.19 42.37
N SER A 453 -45.26 -16.51 42.08
CA SER A 453 -45.70 -16.90 40.72
C SER A 453 -45.54 -15.76 39.69
N SER A 454 -45.91 -14.52 40.06
CA SER A 454 -45.77 -13.35 39.19
C SER A 454 -44.31 -12.90 39.00
N VAL A 455 -43.45 -13.13 39.98
CA VAL A 455 -42.02 -12.85 39.95
C VAL A 455 -41.25 -13.92 39.17
N ASP A 456 -41.65 -15.19 39.26
CA ASP A 456 -41.11 -16.26 38.41
C ASP A 456 -41.44 -16.01 36.94
N TYR A 457 -42.65 -15.51 36.64
CA TYR A 457 -43.02 -15.06 35.30
C TYR A 457 -42.16 -13.86 34.84
N LEU A 458 -41.90 -12.89 35.72
CA LEU A 458 -40.99 -11.78 35.45
C LEU A 458 -39.57 -12.28 35.16
N ARG A 459 -39.08 -13.27 35.91
CA ARG A 459 -37.78 -13.91 35.69
C ARG A 459 -37.71 -14.53 34.30
N GLU A 460 -38.67 -15.35 33.92
CA GLU A 460 -38.67 -16.02 32.60
C GLU A 460 -38.82 -15.04 31.44
N SER A 461 -39.71 -14.06 31.54
CA SER A 461 -39.88 -13.02 30.51
C SER A 461 -38.65 -12.14 30.38
N PHE A 462 -37.96 -11.84 31.49
CA PHE A 462 -36.75 -11.01 31.53
C PHE A 462 -35.55 -11.77 30.99
N VAL A 463 -35.25 -12.95 31.55
CA VAL A 463 -34.10 -13.78 31.17
C VAL A 463 -34.21 -14.24 29.71
N GLY A 464 -35.38 -14.72 29.29
CA GLY A 464 -35.58 -15.22 27.92
C GLY A 464 -35.57 -14.11 26.84
N THR A 465 -35.84 -12.87 27.21
CA THR A 465 -35.67 -11.70 26.31
C THR A 465 -34.20 -11.30 26.25
N LEU A 466 -33.53 -11.26 27.41
CA LEU A 466 -32.14 -10.87 27.53
C LEU A 466 -31.21 -11.87 26.81
N GLU A 467 -31.42 -13.17 26.95
CA GLU A 467 -30.70 -14.24 26.23
C GLU A 467 -30.89 -14.14 24.71
N ARG A 468 -32.11 -13.87 24.24
CA ARG A 468 -32.38 -13.69 22.79
C ARG A 468 -31.75 -12.44 22.22
N CYS A 469 -31.81 -11.32 22.95
CA CYS A 469 -31.15 -10.07 22.55
C CYS A 469 -29.63 -10.24 22.55
N LEU A 470 -29.06 -10.95 23.54
CA LEU A 470 -27.62 -11.26 23.60
C LEU A 470 -27.17 -12.14 22.43
N GLY A 471 -27.90 -13.22 22.15
CA GLY A 471 -27.60 -14.10 21.02
C GLY A 471 -27.73 -13.40 19.66
N SER A 472 -28.53 -12.33 19.57
CA SER A 472 -28.57 -11.45 18.40
C SER A 472 -27.36 -10.51 18.33
N LEU A 473 -26.85 -10.04 19.47
CA LEU A 473 -25.68 -9.15 19.55
C LEU A 473 -24.37 -9.91 19.27
N GLU A 474 -24.20 -11.12 19.81
CA GLU A 474 -23.02 -11.98 19.58
C GLU A 474 -22.89 -12.44 18.12
N LYS A 475 -24.01 -12.60 17.39
CA LYS A 475 -23.98 -12.89 15.94
C LYS A 475 -23.59 -11.68 15.08
N SER A 476 -23.60 -10.47 15.64
CA SER A 476 -23.34 -9.22 14.93
C SER A 476 -21.93 -8.66 15.14
N THR A 477 -21.16 -9.24 16.06
CA THR A 477 -19.78 -8.83 16.37
C THR A 477 -18.75 -9.78 15.73
N PRO A 478 -17.74 -9.26 15.01
CA PRO A 478 -16.66 -10.09 14.48
C PRO A 478 -15.64 -10.47 15.56
N GLU A 479 -15.02 -11.64 15.36
CA GLU A 479 -14.41 -12.54 16.36
C GLU A 479 -13.27 -11.95 17.23
N SER A 480 -12.63 -10.83 16.86
CA SER A 480 -11.41 -10.35 17.54
C SER A 480 -11.63 -9.55 18.82
N CYS A 481 -12.83 -8.97 19.03
CA CYS A 481 -13.17 -8.18 20.24
C CYS A 481 -14.01 -8.99 21.25
N SER A 482 -14.16 -10.28 21.00
CA SER A 482 -15.16 -11.14 21.63
C SER A 482 -14.96 -11.37 23.13
N ASN A 483 -13.75 -11.23 23.68
CA ASN A 483 -13.48 -11.74 25.03
C ASN A 483 -13.76 -10.74 26.18
N VAL A 484 -13.52 -9.44 25.99
CA VAL A 484 -13.64 -8.45 27.10
C VAL A 484 -15.08 -7.96 27.25
N THR A 485 -15.74 -7.61 26.13
CA THR A 485 -17.12 -7.14 26.11
C THR A 485 -18.10 -8.26 26.42
N SER A 486 -17.85 -9.49 25.93
CA SER A 486 -18.62 -10.69 26.31
C SER A 486 -18.55 -10.96 27.81
N ASN A 487 -17.39 -10.80 28.45
CA ASN A 487 -17.24 -11.03 29.88
C ASN A 487 -18.03 -10.03 30.73
N HIS A 488 -18.15 -8.77 30.29
CA HIS A 488 -18.94 -7.76 30.99
C HIS A 488 -20.44 -7.87 30.67
N LEU A 489 -20.80 -8.26 29.43
CA LEU A 489 -22.16 -8.67 29.09
C LEU A 489 -22.60 -9.89 29.94
N LYS A 490 -21.69 -10.84 30.17
CA LYS A 490 -21.88 -11.96 31.10
C LYS A 490 -21.96 -11.50 32.55
N GLN A 491 -21.33 -10.39 32.94
CA GLN A 491 -21.52 -9.78 34.25
C GLN A 491 -22.88 -9.09 34.39
N ILE A 492 -23.41 -8.44 33.34
CA ILE A 492 -24.82 -7.98 33.30
C ILE A 492 -25.75 -9.17 33.44
N LEU A 493 -25.48 -10.25 32.70
CA LEU A 493 -26.18 -11.52 32.80
C LEU A 493 -26.12 -12.04 34.24
N ASN A 494 -24.94 -12.06 34.86
CA ASN A 494 -24.77 -12.49 36.24
C ASN A 494 -25.44 -11.55 37.23
N ALA A 495 -25.53 -10.24 36.98
CA ALA A 495 -26.30 -9.31 37.80
C ALA A 495 -27.82 -9.56 37.67
N ALA A 496 -28.28 -9.94 36.47
CA ALA A 496 -29.63 -10.42 36.18
C ALA A 496 -29.93 -11.78 36.85
N TYR A 497 -29.00 -12.74 36.83
CA TYR A 497 -29.08 -14.03 37.52
C TYR A 497 -28.98 -13.88 39.05
N HIS A 498 -28.16 -12.95 39.55
CA HIS A 498 -28.03 -12.60 40.96
C HIS A 498 -29.10 -11.60 41.43
N VAL A 499 -30.08 -11.23 40.59
CA VAL A 499 -31.46 -11.04 41.04
C VAL A 499 -32.08 -12.38 41.48
N GLU A 500 -31.30 -13.28 42.10
CA GLU A 500 -31.59 -13.63 43.49
C GLU A 500 -31.87 -12.34 44.30
N VAL A 501 -33.06 -11.81 44.10
CA VAL A 501 -33.83 -11.52 45.27
C VAL A 501 -33.91 -12.86 45.98
N THR A 502 -33.25 -12.92 47.12
CA THR A 502 -33.42 -13.83 48.25
C THR A 502 -34.90 -14.20 48.47
N PHE A 503 -35.47 -14.97 47.53
CA PHE A 503 -36.83 -15.49 47.52
C PHE A 503 -36.83 -16.99 47.81
N HIS A 504 -35.77 -17.70 47.40
CA HIS A 504 -35.65 -19.15 47.57
C HIS A 504 -34.90 -19.58 48.84
N SER A 505 -34.37 -18.61 49.60
CA SER A 505 -33.80 -18.82 50.93
C SER A 505 -34.45 -17.80 51.86
N GLY A 506 -35.27 -18.27 52.79
CA GLY A 506 -36.20 -17.41 53.55
C GLY A 506 -35.58 -16.14 54.15
N SER A 507 -36.43 -15.09 54.25
CA SER A 507 -36.32 -13.95 55.17
C SER A 507 -35.90 -12.55 54.67
N SER A 508 -35.89 -12.22 53.37
CA SER A 508 -35.70 -10.80 52.96
C SER A 508 -36.97 -10.11 52.46
N VAL A 509 -37.67 -10.62 51.43
CA VAL A 509 -38.86 -9.94 50.88
C VAL A 509 -40.11 -10.19 51.70
N THR A 510 -40.35 -11.44 52.14
CA THR A 510 -41.42 -11.72 53.11
C THR A 510 -41.19 -10.97 54.41
N ARG A 511 -39.93 -10.75 54.81
CA ARG A 511 -39.55 -9.93 55.98
C ARG A 511 -39.67 -8.43 55.73
N LEU A 512 -39.33 -7.92 54.56
CA LEU A 512 -39.49 -6.50 54.19
C LEU A 512 -40.96 -6.14 53.97
N PHE A 513 -41.72 -7.03 53.32
CA PHE A 513 -43.17 -6.96 53.18
C PHE A 513 -43.82 -7.02 54.56
N TRP A 514 -43.41 -7.95 55.42
CA TRP A 514 -43.80 -8.02 56.83
C TRP A 514 -43.49 -6.74 57.61
N GLU A 515 -42.27 -6.22 57.54
CA GLU A 515 -41.84 -4.99 58.21
C GLU A 515 -42.60 -3.76 57.72
N GLN A 516 -42.88 -3.65 56.42
CA GLN A 516 -43.64 -2.52 55.85
C GLN A 516 -45.13 -2.59 56.23
N ILE A 517 -45.75 -3.77 56.17
CA ILE A 517 -47.12 -3.97 56.64
C ILE A 517 -47.21 -3.67 58.13
N LYS A 518 -46.24 -4.16 58.92
CA LYS A 518 -46.16 -3.90 60.36
C LYS A 518 -46.02 -2.41 60.66
N GLN A 519 -45.16 -1.68 59.94
CA GLN A 519 -45.02 -0.23 60.08
C GLN A 519 -46.27 0.56 59.70
N ILE A 520 -47.03 0.13 58.69
CA ILE A 520 -48.27 0.80 58.25
C ILE A 520 -49.38 0.56 59.27
N ILE A 521 -49.56 -0.69 59.70
CA ILE A 521 -50.64 -1.11 60.58
C ILE A 521 -50.42 -0.64 62.04
N HIS A 522 -49.16 -0.56 62.51
CA HIS A 522 -48.82 -0.06 63.84
C HIS A 522 -48.91 1.48 63.98
N ARG A 523 -49.00 2.24 62.88
CA ARG A 523 -49.10 3.72 62.91
C ARG A 523 -50.52 4.24 63.12
N ILE A 524 -51.51 3.36 63.20
CA ILE A 524 -52.93 3.75 63.26
C ILE A 524 -53.33 3.97 64.71
N THR A 525 -53.87 5.16 65.01
CA THR A 525 -54.38 5.54 66.33
C THR A 525 -55.86 5.14 66.46
N TRP A 526 -56.15 4.22 67.38
CA TRP A 526 -57.50 3.64 67.53
C TRP A 526 -58.25 4.20 68.74
N VAL A 527 -59.58 4.28 68.61
CA VAL A 527 -60.51 4.70 69.66
C VAL A 527 -60.86 3.49 70.53
N ASN A 528 -60.71 3.62 71.86
CA ASN A 528 -60.97 2.56 72.84
C ASN A 528 -62.48 2.27 72.97
N PRO A 529 -62.96 1.06 72.67
CA PRO A 529 -64.33 0.68 72.96
C PRO A 529 -64.46 -0.06 74.30
N PRO A 530 -65.67 -0.11 74.88
CA PRO A 530 -65.90 -0.64 76.21
C PRO A 530 -65.87 -2.17 76.32
N SER A 531 -65.96 -2.93 75.22
CA SER A 531 -65.93 -4.41 75.26
C SER A 531 -65.30 -5.04 74.00
N VAL A 532 -64.55 -6.13 74.19
CA VAL A 532 -63.86 -6.88 73.13
C VAL A 532 -64.83 -7.87 72.48
N THR A 533 -65.76 -7.36 71.66
CA THR A 533 -66.77 -8.15 70.95
C THR A 533 -66.27 -8.63 69.58
N ALA A 534 -66.93 -9.64 69.01
CA ALA A 534 -66.64 -10.11 67.65
C ALA A 534 -66.76 -9.00 66.59
N GLU A 535 -67.73 -8.10 66.72
CA GLU A 535 -67.89 -6.93 65.84
C GLU A 535 -66.75 -5.93 65.98
N TRP A 536 -66.26 -5.70 67.20
CA TRP A 536 -65.10 -4.82 67.40
C TRP A 536 -63.84 -5.41 66.75
N LYS A 537 -63.58 -6.70 66.94
CA LYS A 537 -62.44 -7.39 66.29
C LYS A 537 -62.54 -7.27 64.76
N ARG A 538 -63.75 -7.43 64.22
CA ARG A 538 -64.05 -7.28 62.79
C ARG A 538 -63.75 -5.86 62.30
N LYS A 539 -64.13 -4.84 63.06
CA LYS A 539 -63.87 -3.42 62.74
C LYS A 539 -62.37 -3.07 62.78
N VAL A 540 -61.65 -3.52 63.82
CA VAL A 540 -60.19 -3.35 63.91
C VAL A 540 -59.48 -4.02 62.73
N ALA A 541 -59.94 -5.21 62.33
CA ALA A 541 -59.41 -5.91 61.18
C ALA A 541 -59.72 -5.18 59.86
N GLN A 542 -60.94 -4.66 59.69
CA GLN A 542 -61.35 -3.89 58.51
C GLN A 542 -60.50 -2.64 58.33
N ASP A 543 -60.35 -1.85 59.38
CA ASP A 543 -59.61 -0.60 59.31
C ASP A 543 -58.09 -0.86 59.13
N ALA A 544 -57.56 -1.98 59.64
CA ALA A 544 -56.20 -2.44 59.35
C ALA A 544 -56.01 -2.85 57.88
N ILE A 545 -56.99 -3.52 57.27
CA ILE A 545 -56.98 -3.88 55.83
C ILE A 545 -57.06 -2.62 54.96
N GLU A 546 -57.90 -1.64 55.31
CA GLU A 546 -58.08 -0.42 54.52
C GLU A 546 -56.85 0.53 54.60
N SER A 547 -56.02 0.38 55.63
CA SER A 547 -54.74 1.11 55.74
C SER A 547 -53.64 0.61 54.79
N LEU A 548 -53.77 -0.60 54.24
CA LEU A 548 -52.80 -1.22 53.35
C LEU A 548 -52.91 -0.66 51.93
N SER A 549 -51.98 0.22 51.56
CA SER A 549 -51.90 0.73 50.19
C SER A 549 -51.17 -0.27 49.26
N ALA A 550 -51.92 -0.97 48.41
CA ALA A 550 -51.38 -1.81 47.34
C ALA A 550 -50.38 -1.07 46.43
N ALA A 551 -50.64 0.21 46.17
CA ALA A 551 -49.77 1.08 45.38
C ALA A 551 -48.40 1.31 46.04
N LYS A 552 -48.33 1.46 47.37
CA LYS A 552 -47.03 1.61 48.09
C LYS A 552 -46.22 0.31 48.07
N LEU A 553 -46.89 -0.84 48.21
CA LEU A 553 -46.28 -2.16 48.20
C LEU A 553 -45.70 -2.51 46.82
N ALA A 554 -46.50 -2.38 45.76
CA ALA A 554 -46.05 -2.61 44.38
C ALA A 554 -44.89 -1.67 43.99
N LYS A 555 -44.97 -0.40 44.39
CA LYS A 555 -43.91 0.59 44.17
C LYS A 555 -42.60 0.22 44.89
N SER A 556 -42.66 -0.34 46.10
CA SER A 556 -41.48 -0.77 46.86
C SER A 556 -40.73 -1.91 46.17
N ILE A 557 -41.47 -2.95 45.73
CA ILE A 557 -40.92 -4.14 45.07
C ILE A 557 -40.28 -3.76 43.72
N CYS A 558 -41.00 -2.99 42.90
CA CYS A 558 -40.48 -2.56 41.60
C CYS A 558 -39.36 -1.52 41.74
N SER A 559 -39.28 -0.77 42.84
CA SER A 559 -38.16 0.12 43.11
C SER A 559 -36.86 -0.65 43.28
N GLN A 560 -36.84 -1.78 43.99
CA GLN A 560 -35.61 -2.57 44.17
C GLN A 560 -35.12 -3.17 42.85
N PHE A 561 -36.05 -3.64 42.01
CA PHE A 561 -35.74 -4.14 40.68
C PHE A 561 -35.11 -3.04 39.80
N ARG A 562 -35.72 -1.84 39.77
CA ARG A 562 -35.18 -0.67 39.07
C ARG A 562 -33.80 -0.27 39.58
N THR A 563 -33.57 -0.27 40.89
CA THR A 563 -32.25 0.05 41.47
C THR A 563 -31.17 -0.91 40.98
N ARG A 564 -31.46 -2.22 40.90
CA ARG A 564 -30.49 -3.20 40.39
C ARG A 564 -30.24 -3.05 38.88
N LEU A 565 -31.30 -2.80 38.10
CA LEU A 565 -31.18 -2.49 36.67
C LEU A 565 -30.29 -1.26 36.41
N ASN A 566 -30.53 -0.18 37.16
CA ASN A 566 -29.69 1.01 37.10
C ASN A 566 -28.23 0.71 37.45
N SER A 567 -27.99 -0.04 38.53
CA SER A 567 -26.63 -0.41 38.94
C SER A 567 -25.90 -1.24 37.88
N SER A 568 -26.60 -2.14 37.19
CA SER A 568 -26.02 -2.94 36.11
C SER A 568 -25.74 -2.12 34.85
N HIS A 569 -26.64 -1.20 34.49
CA HIS A 569 -26.44 -0.26 33.39
C HIS A 569 -25.24 0.67 33.66
N GLU A 570 -25.12 1.20 34.88
CA GLU A 570 -23.98 2.01 35.31
C GLU A 570 -22.66 1.24 35.26
N ALA A 571 -22.66 -0.03 35.70
CA ALA A 571 -21.47 -0.89 35.64
C ALA A 571 -21.04 -1.17 34.18
N PHE A 572 -21.98 -1.48 33.29
CA PHE A 572 -21.67 -1.65 31.86
C PHE A 572 -21.14 -0.37 31.24
N ALA A 573 -21.78 0.77 31.50
CA ALA A 573 -21.33 2.07 31.01
C ALA A 573 -19.90 2.39 31.50
N ALA A 574 -19.56 2.04 32.75
CA ALA A 574 -18.21 2.20 33.28
C ALA A 574 -17.18 1.30 32.57
N SER A 575 -17.52 0.03 32.32
CA SER A 575 -16.63 -0.89 31.59
C SER A 575 -16.46 -0.51 30.12
N LEU A 576 -17.52 -0.03 29.47
CA LEU A 576 -17.43 0.49 28.10
C LEU A 576 -16.55 1.74 28.04
N ARG A 577 -16.63 2.63 29.04
CA ARG A 577 -15.71 3.79 29.18
C ARG A 577 -14.26 3.34 29.38
N GLN A 578 -14.00 2.31 30.19
CA GLN A 578 -12.65 1.79 30.38
C GLN A 578 -12.09 1.16 29.09
N LEU A 579 -12.94 0.46 28.33
CA LEU A 579 -12.58 -0.07 27.01
C LEU A 579 -12.30 1.08 26.03
N GLU A 580 -13.13 2.12 26.04
CA GLU A 580 -12.93 3.35 25.26
C GLU A 580 -11.61 4.04 25.60
N GLU A 581 -11.28 4.22 26.88
CA GLU A 581 -10.00 4.80 27.32
C GLU A 581 -8.80 3.97 26.83
N GLY A 582 -8.89 2.63 26.92
CA GLY A 582 -7.87 1.72 26.41
C GLY A 582 -7.70 1.78 24.88
N HIS A 583 -8.80 1.89 24.14
CA HIS A 583 -8.74 2.06 22.68
C HIS A 583 -8.36 3.48 22.26
N THR A 584 -8.68 4.52 23.04
CA THR A 584 -8.39 5.92 22.68
C THR A 584 -6.89 6.13 22.54
N GLY A 585 -6.09 5.72 23.53
CA GLY A 585 -4.64 5.84 23.45
C GLY A 585 -4.00 5.00 22.33
N ARG A 586 -4.60 3.86 21.97
CA ARG A 586 -4.17 3.04 20.82
C ARG A 586 -4.54 3.69 19.49
N LEU A 587 -5.75 4.24 19.37
CA LEU A 587 -6.26 4.91 18.17
C LEU A 587 -5.51 6.21 17.90
N GLU A 588 -5.17 7.01 18.92
CA GLU A 588 -4.31 8.20 18.77
C GLU A 588 -2.94 7.84 18.17
N ARG A 589 -2.28 6.80 18.70
CA ARG A 589 -1.00 6.30 18.14
C ARG A 589 -1.16 5.80 16.70
N THR A 590 -2.28 5.13 16.42
CA THR A 590 -2.62 4.62 15.09
C THR A 590 -2.83 5.78 14.11
N GLU A 591 -3.48 6.86 14.54
CA GLU A 591 -3.66 8.09 13.75
C GLU A 591 -2.32 8.78 13.47
N ASP A 592 -1.47 8.95 14.49
CA ASP A 592 -0.13 9.53 14.33
C ASP A 592 0.73 8.73 13.36
N LEU A 593 0.68 7.40 13.44
CA LEU A 593 1.40 6.51 12.55
C LEU A 593 0.84 6.56 11.13
N TRP A 594 -0.48 6.53 10.98
CA TRP A 594 -1.16 6.69 9.69
C TRP A 594 -0.79 8.02 9.02
N VAL A 595 -0.76 9.11 9.78
CA VAL A 595 -0.33 10.42 9.29
C VAL A 595 1.12 10.39 8.82
N ARG A 596 2.04 9.77 9.56
CA ARG A 596 3.46 9.62 9.18
C ARG A 596 3.63 8.78 7.90
N VAL A 597 2.97 7.62 7.82
CA VAL A 597 3.02 6.76 6.63
C VAL A 597 2.54 7.52 5.40
N ARG A 598 1.40 8.22 5.52
CA ARG A 598 0.78 8.95 4.41
C ARG A 598 1.56 10.20 3.97
N LYS A 599 2.14 10.96 4.91
CA LYS A 599 2.78 12.26 4.63
C LYS A 599 4.29 12.19 4.42
N ASP A 600 4.97 11.18 4.94
CA ASP A 600 6.42 11.09 4.92
C ASP A 600 6.93 9.77 4.30
N HIS A 601 6.57 8.62 4.87
CA HIS A 601 7.21 7.36 4.49
C HIS A 601 6.86 6.90 3.07
N ALA A 602 5.57 6.80 2.74
CA ALA A 602 5.14 6.37 1.41
C ALA A 602 5.56 7.37 0.30
N PRO A 603 5.40 8.70 0.46
CA PRO A 603 5.84 9.64 -0.58
C PRO A 603 7.37 9.60 -0.83
N ARG A 604 8.20 9.50 0.21
CA ARG A 604 9.67 9.38 0.07
C ARG A 604 10.08 8.08 -0.62
N LEU A 605 9.47 6.96 -0.24
CA LEU A 605 9.75 5.66 -0.88
C LEU A 605 9.26 5.63 -2.33
N ALA A 606 8.14 6.28 -2.64
CA ALA A 606 7.66 6.43 -4.01
C ALA A 606 8.66 7.19 -4.88
N HIS A 607 9.31 8.23 -4.35
CA HIS A 607 10.37 8.95 -5.06
C HIS A 607 11.56 8.02 -5.40
N LEU A 608 12.06 7.25 -4.43
CA LEU A 608 13.13 6.27 -4.67
C LEU A 608 12.69 5.19 -5.70
N SER A 609 11.43 4.77 -5.64
CA SER A 609 10.82 3.87 -6.62
C SER A 609 10.83 4.47 -8.04
N LEU A 610 10.43 5.74 -8.18
CA LEU A 610 10.42 6.46 -9.45
C LEU A 610 11.84 6.58 -10.02
N GLU A 611 12.83 6.93 -9.20
CA GLU A 611 14.24 7.02 -9.63
C GLU A 611 14.78 5.68 -10.13
N SER A 612 14.64 4.61 -9.34
CA SER A 612 15.08 3.26 -9.71
C SER A 612 14.38 2.75 -10.97
N ARG A 613 13.06 2.99 -11.11
CA ARG A 613 12.28 2.66 -12.30
C ARG A 613 12.73 3.43 -13.54
N SER A 614 12.91 4.75 -13.39
CA SER A 614 13.35 5.64 -14.46
C SER A 614 14.73 5.24 -14.97
N LEU A 615 15.63 4.88 -14.05
CA LEU A 615 16.96 4.41 -14.39
C LEU A 615 16.92 3.09 -15.17
N ARG A 616 16.06 2.15 -14.75
CA ARG A 616 15.80 0.93 -15.53
C ARG A 616 15.28 1.24 -16.94
N ASP A 617 14.34 2.16 -17.06
CA ASP A 617 13.71 2.53 -18.34
C ASP A 617 14.67 3.22 -19.31
N ILE A 618 15.48 4.17 -18.84
CA ILE A 618 16.49 4.81 -19.69
C ILE A 618 17.58 3.82 -20.10
N LEU A 619 17.94 2.86 -19.23
CA LEU A 619 18.88 1.80 -19.57
C LEU A 619 18.30 0.89 -20.66
N LEU A 620 17.03 0.47 -20.56
CA LEU A 620 16.40 -0.44 -21.53
C LEU A 620 16.06 0.19 -22.88
N HIS A 621 15.59 1.43 -22.86
CA HIS A 621 14.91 2.05 -24.02
C HIS A 621 15.54 3.36 -24.47
N GLY A 622 16.50 3.90 -23.71
CA GLY A 622 17.07 5.21 -23.95
C GLY A 622 16.09 6.35 -23.69
N LYS A 623 16.56 7.59 -23.90
CA LYS A 623 15.73 8.79 -23.73
C LYS A 623 14.66 8.86 -24.83
N PRO A 624 13.38 9.10 -24.51
CA PRO A 624 12.33 9.25 -25.51
C PRO A 624 12.58 10.49 -26.38
N LYS A 625 12.26 10.38 -27.67
CA LYS A 625 12.29 11.51 -28.60
C LYS A 625 11.06 12.39 -28.35
N MET A 626 11.30 13.67 -28.10
CA MET A 626 10.26 14.67 -27.91
C MET A 626 9.91 15.32 -29.25
N GLY A 627 8.68 15.13 -29.70
CA GLY A 627 8.12 15.74 -30.91
C GLY A 627 7.41 17.07 -30.62
N ARG A 628 6.45 17.43 -31.47
CA ARG A 628 5.63 18.65 -31.30
C ARG A 628 4.78 18.60 -30.02
N GLU A 629 4.51 19.76 -29.44
CA GLU A 629 3.56 19.92 -28.34
C GLU A 629 2.14 19.50 -28.80
N LEU A 630 1.51 18.62 -28.03
CA LEU A 630 0.12 18.18 -28.21
C LEU A 630 -0.84 18.96 -27.31
N GLY A 631 -0.35 19.37 -26.13
CA GLY A 631 -1.13 20.17 -25.19
C GLY A 631 -0.33 20.55 -23.96
N ARG A 632 -0.82 21.55 -23.23
CA ARG A 632 -0.23 22.05 -22.00
C ARG A 632 -1.28 22.13 -20.91
N GLY A 633 -0.97 21.50 -19.77
CA GLY A 633 -1.79 21.53 -18.57
C GLY A 633 -1.14 22.34 -17.46
N GLN A 634 -1.79 22.37 -16.30
CA GLN A 634 -1.25 22.97 -15.08
C GLN A 634 0.02 22.25 -14.59
N TYR A 635 0.12 20.94 -14.82
CA TYR A 635 1.15 20.08 -14.26
C TYR A 635 2.29 19.76 -15.23
N GLY A 636 2.22 20.21 -16.47
CA GLY A 636 3.24 19.88 -17.45
C GLY A 636 2.80 20.05 -18.90
N VAL A 637 3.69 19.64 -19.80
CA VAL A 637 3.50 19.74 -21.25
C VAL A 637 3.51 18.35 -21.85
N VAL A 638 2.54 18.06 -22.72
CA VAL A 638 2.43 16.78 -23.42
C VAL A 638 2.95 16.94 -24.84
N PHE A 639 3.87 16.07 -25.23
CA PHE A 639 4.50 16.05 -26.54
C PHE A 639 4.17 14.77 -27.30
N LEU A 640 4.22 14.86 -28.63
CA LEU A 640 4.20 13.70 -29.51
C LEU A 640 5.45 12.85 -29.26
N CYS A 641 5.28 11.53 -29.17
CA CYS A 641 6.39 10.59 -29.16
C CYS A 641 6.04 9.45 -30.13
N ASP A 642 6.72 9.36 -31.28
CA ASP A 642 6.34 8.39 -32.30
C ASP A 642 6.39 6.96 -31.77
N SER A 643 7.53 6.55 -31.22
CA SER A 643 7.69 5.25 -30.60
C SER A 643 8.72 5.26 -29.47
N TRP A 644 8.49 4.46 -28.44
CA TRP A 644 9.46 4.23 -27.36
C TRP A 644 9.32 2.82 -26.78
N GLY A 645 10.44 2.12 -26.60
CA GLY A 645 10.45 0.74 -26.06
C GLY A 645 9.60 -0.25 -26.87
N GLY A 646 9.58 -0.12 -28.21
CA GLY A 646 8.77 -0.97 -29.11
C GLY A 646 7.27 -0.63 -29.14
N ARG A 647 6.84 0.44 -28.46
CA ARG A 647 5.44 0.87 -28.40
C ARG A 647 5.21 2.03 -29.36
N HIS A 648 4.06 2.01 -30.03
CA HIS A 648 3.58 3.06 -30.92
C HIS A 648 2.05 2.95 -31.01
N PRO A 649 1.29 4.07 -31.04
CA PRO A 649 1.75 5.45 -30.89
C PRO A 649 1.90 5.87 -29.42
N CYS A 650 2.86 6.74 -29.11
CA CYS A 650 3.11 7.21 -27.74
C CYS A 650 2.91 8.73 -27.57
N ALA A 651 2.69 9.13 -26.33
CA ALA A 651 2.70 10.52 -25.87
C ALA A 651 3.69 10.63 -24.70
N LEU A 652 4.28 11.81 -24.57
CA LEU A 652 5.28 12.12 -23.55
C LEU A 652 4.80 13.30 -22.71
N LYS A 653 4.40 13.07 -21.46
CA LYS A 653 4.07 14.14 -20.51
C LYS A 653 5.35 14.54 -19.75
N SER A 654 5.81 15.75 -19.96
CA SER A 654 6.96 16.36 -19.27
C SER A 654 6.47 17.18 -18.08
N VAL A 655 6.89 16.79 -16.89
CA VAL A 655 6.57 17.45 -15.62
C VAL A 655 7.85 17.97 -14.98
N VAL A 656 7.87 19.23 -14.55
CA VAL A 656 8.98 19.83 -13.80
C VAL A 656 8.50 20.08 -12.38
N PRO A 657 8.81 19.21 -11.41
CA PRO A 657 8.37 19.41 -10.04
C PRO A 657 9.16 20.57 -9.40
N PRO A 658 8.49 21.59 -8.83
CA PRO A 658 9.16 22.78 -8.30
C PRO A 658 9.84 22.58 -6.94
N ASP A 659 9.41 21.58 -6.16
CA ASP A 659 9.93 21.28 -4.84
C ASP A 659 9.79 19.77 -4.50
N ASP A 660 10.37 19.35 -3.39
CA ASP A 660 10.37 17.94 -2.94
C ASP A 660 8.96 17.38 -2.69
N LYS A 661 8.02 18.22 -2.27
CA LYS A 661 6.64 17.78 -2.05
C LYS A 661 6.00 17.39 -3.39
N HIS A 662 6.15 18.22 -4.42
CA HIS A 662 5.63 17.92 -5.75
C HIS A 662 6.35 16.74 -6.40
N TRP A 663 7.65 16.55 -6.11
CA TRP A 663 8.38 15.33 -6.50
C TRP A 663 7.73 14.07 -5.92
N ASN A 664 7.48 14.10 -4.61
CA ASN A 664 6.89 12.97 -3.90
C ASN A 664 5.43 12.69 -4.34
N ASP A 665 4.63 13.74 -4.56
CA ASP A 665 3.25 13.62 -5.07
C ASP A 665 3.23 13.01 -6.48
N LEU A 666 4.11 13.48 -7.38
CA LEU A 666 4.26 12.91 -8.73
C LEU A 666 4.74 11.45 -8.70
N ALA A 667 5.62 11.11 -7.77
CA ALA A 667 6.11 9.75 -7.63
C ALA A 667 5.02 8.79 -7.14
N LEU A 668 4.13 9.25 -6.25
CA LEU A 668 2.94 8.50 -5.86
C LEU A 668 1.95 8.36 -7.02
N GLU A 669 1.67 9.44 -7.78
CA GLU A 669 0.88 9.38 -9.03
C GLU A 669 1.42 8.30 -9.96
N PHE A 670 2.74 8.30 -10.18
CA PHE A 670 3.41 7.34 -11.02
C PHE A 670 3.21 5.90 -10.53
N HIS A 671 3.42 5.66 -9.22
CA HIS A 671 3.24 4.33 -8.63
C HIS A 671 1.80 3.83 -8.80
N TYR A 672 0.81 4.61 -8.37
CA TYR A 672 -0.60 4.21 -8.49
C TYR A 672 -0.99 3.92 -9.93
N THR A 673 -0.62 4.81 -10.86
CA THR A 673 -0.94 4.65 -12.29
C THR A 673 -0.29 3.41 -12.88
N ARG A 674 0.96 3.11 -12.49
CA ARG A 674 1.73 2.02 -13.08
C ARG A 674 1.34 0.65 -12.53
N SER A 675 0.86 0.60 -11.29
CA SER A 675 0.40 -0.61 -10.61
C SER A 675 -0.99 -1.06 -11.06
N LEU A 676 -1.75 -0.18 -11.73
CA LEU A 676 -3.06 -0.55 -12.28
C LEU A 676 -2.95 -1.65 -13.34
N PRO A 677 -3.82 -2.68 -13.29
CA PRO A 677 -4.00 -3.59 -14.41
C PRO A 677 -4.39 -2.82 -15.67
N LYS A 678 -3.91 -3.30 -16.83
CA LYS A 678 -4.30 -2.69 -18.11
C LYS A 678 -5.81 -2.78 -18.27
N HIS A 679 -6.43 -1.65 -18.61
CA HIS A 679 -7.87 -1.54 -18.80
C HIS A 679 -8.18 -0.78 -20.08
N ASP A 680 -9.22 -1.18 -20.81
CA ASP A 680 -9.53 -0.59 -22.11
C ASP A 680 -10.02 0.86 -22.02
N ARG A 681 -10.54 1.27 -20.86
CA ARG A 681 -11.04 2.62 -20.58
C ARG A 681 -10.09 3.52 -19.81
N LEU A 682 -8.84 3.09 -19.62
CA LEU A 682 -7.79 3.92 -19.02
C LEU A 682 -6.60 4.05 -19.98
N VAL A 683 -5.98 5.23 -20.00
CA VAL A 683 -4.72 5.46 -20.74
C VAL A 683 -3.59 4.71 -20.04
N ASN A 684 -2.88 3.85 -20.77
CA ASN A 684 -1.81 3.06 -20.19
C ASN A 684 -0.53 3.88 -20.05
N LEU A 685 0.09 3.80 -18.87
CA LEU A 685 1.42 4.35 -18.59
C LEU A 685 2.48 3.26 -18.82
N HIS A 686 3.40 3.51 -19.74
CA HIS A 686 4.42 2.54 -20.16
C HIS A 686 5.69 2.62 -19.31
N GLY A 687 6.13 3.82 -18.95
CA GLY A 687 7.36 4.03 -18.21
C GLY A 687 7.63 5.49 -17.87
N SER A 688 8.78 5.74 -17.25
CA SER A 688 9.26 7.07 -16.90
C SER A 688 10.75 7.26 -17.21
N VAL A 689 11.15 8.51 -17.44
CA VAL A 689 12.56 8.91 -17.55
C VAL A 689 12.76 10.24 -16.86
N ILE A 690 13.70 10.30 -15.92
CA ILE A 690 14.15 11.53 -15.25
C ILE A 690 15.25 12.15 -16.12
N ASP A 691 14.98 13.35 -16.61
CA ASP A 691 15.89 14.14 -17.42
C ASP A 691 16.59 15.20 -16.58
N HIS A 692 17.78 14.86 -16.09
CA HIS A 692 18.67 15.80 -15.37
C HIS A 692 19.30 16.87 -16.28
N SER A 693 19.14 16.76 -17.60
CA SER A 693 19.67 17.73 -18.58
C SER A 693 18.60 18.67 -19.12
N TYR A 694 17.39 18.65 -18.55
CA TYR A 694 16.27 19.45 -19.03
C TYR A 694 16.61 20.95 -18.93
N SER A 695 16.20 21.72 -19.94
CA SER A 695 16.53 23.15 -20.07
C SER A 695 18.03 23.47 -19.89
N GLY A 696 18.91 22.63 -20.46
CA GLY A 696 20.37 22.81 -20.34
C GLY A 696 20.94 22.50 -18.96
N GLY A 697 20.22 21.76 -18.12
CA GLY A 697 20.62 21.42 -16.75
C GLY A 697 20.14 22.40 -15.69
N SER A 698 19.33 23.40 -16.05
CA SER A 698 18.74 24.36 -15.10
C SER A 698 17.55 23.79 -14.32
N SER A 699 16.95 22.69 -14.78
CA SER A 699 15.83 22.04 -14.11
C SER A 699 15.87 20.53 -14.36
N ILE A 700 15.21 19.77 -13.49
CA ILE A 700 15.05 18.32 -13.65
C ILE A 700 13.59 18.08 -14.04
N ALA A 701 13.38 17.34 -15.13
CA ALA A 701 12.04 16.97 -15.57
C ALA A 701 11.81 15.46 -15.43
N VAL A 702 10.59 15.08 -15.06
CA VAL A 702 10.10 13.71 -15.15
C VAL A 702 9.30 13.58 -16.43
N LEU A 703 9.73 12.65 -17.28
CA LEU A 703 9.08 12.35 -18.55
C LEU A 703 8.26 11.07 -18.37
N LEU A 704 6.94 11.16 -18.51
CA LEU A 704 6.02 10.04 -18.42
C LEU A 704 5.60 9.60 -19.82
N ILE A 705 5.82 8.33 -20.14
CA ILE A 705 5.53 7.75 -21.47
C ILE A 705 4.22 6.98 -21.40
N MET A 706 3.24 7.37 -22.22
CA MET A 706 1.87 6.82 -22.19
C MET A 706 1.31 6.56 -23.58
N ASP A 707 0.16 5.89 -23.65
CA ASP A 707 -0.60 5.74 -24.90
C ASP A 707 -0.98 7.11 -25.47
N ARG A 708 -0.90 7.24 -26.80
CA ARG A 708 -1.43 8.42 -27.49
C ARG A 708 -2.73 8.10 -28.20
N LEU A 709 -3.76 8.87 -27.88
CA LEU A 709 -5.07 8.81 -28.51
C LEU A 709 -5.23 9.90 -29.59
N HIS A 710 -6.37 9.88 -30.29
CA HIS A 710 -6.60 10.74 -31.45
C HIS A 710 -6.86 12.20 -31.05
N ARG A 711 -7.71 12.42 -30.04
CA ARG A 711 -8.11 13.75 -29.54
C ARG A 711 -8.68 13.67 -28.12
N ASP A 712 -8.86 14.79 -27.45
CA ASP A 712 -9.67 14.84 -26.22
C ASP A 712 -11.17 14.99 -26.54
N LEU A 713 -12.02 14.72 -25.54
CA LEU A 713 -13.47 14.79 -25.69
C LEU A 713 -13.96 16.22 -25.93
N TYR A 714 -13.26 17.24 -25.43
CA TYR A 714 -13.59 18.64 -25.71
C TYR A 714 -13.50 18.95 -27.21
N THR A 715 -12.41 18.53 -27.87
CA THR A 715 -12.24 18.62 -29.32
C THR A 715 -13.21 17.71 -30.06
N GLY A 716 -13.50 16.53 -29.52
CA GLY A 716 -14.53 15.63 -30.06
C GLY A 716 -15.90 16.28 -30.16
N LEU A 717 -16.40 16.86 -29.06
CA LEU A 717 -17.71 17.54 -29.04
C LEU A 717 -17.74 18.73 -30.01
N LYS A 718 -16.67 19.53 -30.08
CA LYS A 718 -16.57 20.62 -31.08
C LYS A 718 -16.62 20.13 -32.52
N ALA A 719 -16.15 18.90 -32.79
CA ALA A 719 -16.19 18.30 -34.11
C ALA A 719 -17.55 17.67 -34.46
N GLY A 720 -18.55 17.73 -33.56
CA GLY A 720 -19.91 17.28 -33.83
C GLY A 720 -20.12 15.78 -33.65
N LEU A 721 -19.80 15.23 -32.47
CA LEU A 721 -20.12 13.84 -32.13
C LEU A 721 -21.64 13.58 -32.15
N SER A 722 -22.06 12.49 -32.78
CA SER A 722 -23.44 12.04 -32.81
C SER A 722 -23.95 11.69 -31.41
N LEU A 723 -25.28 11.64 -31.22
CA LEU A 723 -25.85 11.24 -29.93
C LEU A 723 -25.39 9.84 -29.49
N LYS A 724 -25.38 8.88 -30.43
CA LYS A 724 -24.92 7.50 -30.19
C LYS A 724 -23.48 7.46 -29.72
N GLU A 725 -22.57 8.20 -30.35
CA GLU A 725 -21.17 8.30 -29.91
C GLU A 725 -21.06 8.94 -28.53
N ARG A 726 -21.82 10.00 -28.25
CA ARG A 726 -21.81 10.69 -26.95
C ARG A 726 -22.28 9.80 -25.81
N LEU A 727 -23.34 9.01 -26.03
CA LEU A 727 -23.83 8.03 -25.04
C LEU A 727 -22.86 6.86 -24.87
N GLN A 728 -22.25 6.39 -25.96
CA GLN A 728 -21.21 5.36 -25.88
C GLN A 728 -19.97 5.83 -25.09
N ILE A 729 -19.57 7.09 -25.28
CA ILE A 729 -18.49 7.71 -24.51
C ILE A 729 -18.86 7.81 -23.02
N ALA A 730 -20.11 8.14 -22.70
CA ALA A 730 -20.57 8.17 -21.31
C ALA A 730 -20.45 6.78 -20.66
N LEU A 731 -20.83 5.71 -21.36
CA LEU A 731 -20.66 4.33 -20.89
C LEU A 731 -19.18 3.97 -20.66
N ASP A 732 -18.32 4.32 -21.61
CA ASP A 732 -16.87 4.09 -21.51
C ASP A 732 -16.25 4.79 -20.29
N VAL A 733 -16.71 6.02 -19.99
CA VAL A 733 -16.27 6.76 -18.81
C VAL A 733 -16.76 6.09 -17.52
N VAL A 734 -18.04 5.70 -17.45
CA VAL A 734 -18.56 4.99 -16.27
C VAL A 734 -17.80 3.70 -16.02
N GLU A 735 -17.53 2.92 -17.06
CA GLU A 735 -16.73 1.69 -16.98
C GLU A 735 -15.31 1.98 -16.45
N GLY A 736 -14.66 3.04 -16.95
CA GLY A 736 -13.34 3.46 -16.47
C GLY A 736 -13.32 3.91 -15.01
N ILE A 737 -14.31 4.69 -14.56
CA ILE A 737 -14.41 5.14 -13.17
C ILE A 737 -14.71 3.94 -12.25
N ARG A 738 -15.62 3.05 -12.65
CA ARG A 738 -15.91 1.81 -11.90
C ARG A 738 -14.66 0.97 -11.68
N PHE A 739 -13.86 0.81 -12.73
CA PHE A 739 -12.61 0.08 -12.62
C PHE A 739 -11.65 0.74 -11.61
N LEU A 740 -11.45 2.07 -11.69
CA LEU A 740 -10.62 2.80 -10.72
C LEU A 740 -11.11 2.63 -9.28
N HIS A 741 -12.41 2.79 -9.05
CA HIS A 741 -13.02 2.60 -7.73
C HIS A 741 -12.86 1.17 -7.23
N GLY A 742 -12.96 0.17 -8.11
CA GLY A 742 -12.70 -1.24 -7.79
C GLY A 742 -11.24 -1.53 -7.43
N GLN A 743 -10.31 -0.67 -7.84
CA GLN A 743 -8.90 -0.70 -7.41
C GLN A 743 -8.64 0.20 -6.18
N GLY A 744 -9.70 0.76 -5.57
CA GLY A 744 -9.60 1.64 -4.39
C GLY A 744 -9.09 3.05 -4.69
N LEU A 745 -9.06 3.48 -5.96
CA LEU A 745 -8.58 4.79 -6.38
C LEU A 745 -9.73 5.73 -6.78
N LEU A 746 -9.67 6.99 -6.33
CA LEU A 746 -10.57 8.06 -6.75
C LEU A 746 -9.88 8.93 -7.79
N HIS A 747 -10.54 9.32 -8.87
CA HIS A 747 -9.93 10.15 -9.92
C HIS A 747 -9.85 11.64 -9.54
N ARG A 748 -10.94 12.22 -9.04
CA ARG A 748 -11.06 13.61 -8.54
C ARG A 748 -10.90 14.74 -9.57
N ASP A 749 -10.85 14.43 -10.86
CA ASP A 749 -10.78 15.46 -11.94
C ASP A 749 -11.34 14.93 -13.26
N ILE A 750 -12.47 14.22 -13.18
CA ILE A 750 -13.23 13.79 -14.36
C ILE A 750 -13.80 15.03 -15.06
N LYS A 751 -13.39 15.24 -16.32
CA LYS A 751 -13.80 16.37 -17.17
C LYS A 751 -13.51 16.10 -18.64
N LEU A 752 -14.07 16.93 -19.53
CA LEU A 752 -13.89 16.82 -20.99
C LEU A 752 -12.43 16.71 -21.45
N LYS A 753 -11.49 17.42 -20.81
CA LYS A 753 -10.06 17.38 -21.20
C LYS A 753 -9.30 16.14 -20.71
N ASN A 754 -9.84 15.42 -19.73
CA ASN A 754 -9.22 14.22 -19.16
C ASN A 754 -9.88 12.93 -19.69
N VAL A 755 -10.73 13.05 -20.71
CA VAL A 755 -11.29 11.94 -21.48
C VAL A 755 -10.72 12.02 -22.88
N LEU A 756 -9.92 11.03 -23.26
CA LEU A 756 -9.29 10.94 -24.58
C LEU A 756 -10.06 9.94 -25.46
N LEU A 757 -10.14 10.23 -26.75
CA LEU A 757 -10.86 9.46 -27.75
C LEU A 757 -9.89 8.83 -28.74
N ASP A 758 -10.07 7.54 -29.03
CA ASP A 758 -9.36 6.88 -30.12
C ASP A 758 -9.97 7.23 -31.50
N LYS A 759 -9.52 6.56 -32.56
CA LYS A 759 -10.00 6.83 -33.93
C LYS A 759 -11.44 6.36 -34.15
N GLN A 760 -11.96 5.52 -33.27
CA GLN A 760 -13.32 4.97 -33.28
C GLN A 760 -14.23 5.70 -32.28
N ASN A 761 -13.78 6.84 -31.73
CA ASN A 761 -14.47 7.60 -30.69
C ASN A 761 -14.77 6.78 -29.42
N ARG A 762 -13.98 5.74 -29.13
CA ARG A 762 -14.02 5.09 -27.82
C ARG A 762 -13.19 5.87 -26.81
N ALA A 763 -13.71 5.98 -25.60
CA ALA A 763 -13.14 6.83 -24.58
C ALA A 763 -12.19 6.08 -23.64
N LYS A 764 -11.12 6.78 -23.25
CA LYS A 764 -10.22 6.40 -22.18
C LYS A 764 -9.97 7.58 -21.26
N ILE A 765 -10.00 7.32 -19.96
CA ILE A 765 -9.70 8.32 -18.93
C ILE A 765 -8.17 8.46 -18.81
N THR A 766 -7.71 9.70 -18.65
CA THR A 766 -6.30 10.05 -18.49
C THR A 766 -6.09 11.02 -17.33
N ASP A 767 -4.84 11.40 -17.08
CA ASP A 767 -4.42 12.37 -16.07
C ASP A 767 -4.81 11.95 -14.64
N LEU A 768 -4.23 10.82 -14.22
CA LEU A 768 -4.37 10.28 -12.87
C LEU A 768 -3.53 11.05 -11.83
N GLY A 769 -3.13 12.29 -12.09
CA GLY A 769 -2.32 13.10 -11.16
C GLY A 769 -3.04 13.53 -9.90
N PHE A 770 -4.36 13.40 -9.88
CA PHE A 770 -5.15 13.49 -8.66
C PHE A 770 -5.62 12.13 -8.15
N CYS A 771 -5.24 11.01 -8.79
CA CYS A 771 -5.62 9.70 -8.30
C CYS A 771 -4.95 9.40 -6.98
N LYS A 772 -5.76 8.99 -6.00
CA LYS A 772 -5.25 8.61 -4.69
C LYS A 772 -6.19 7.61 -4.01
N PRO A 773 -5.65 6.63 -3.30
CA PRO A 773 -6.43 5.83 -2.36
C PRO A 773 -7.08 6.71 -1.30
N GLU A 774 -8.30 6.36 -0.87
CA GLU A 774 -9.01 7.09 0.19
C GLU A 774 -8.16 7.21 1.47
N ALA A 775 -7.54 6.11 1.89
CA ALA A 775 -6.62 6.05 3.03
C ALA A 775 -5.41 6.97 2.92
N MET A 776 -5.06 7.36 1.71
CA MET A 776 -3.89 8.19 1.45
C MET A 776 -4.28 9.67 1.21
N MET A 777 -5.57 10.01 1.20
CA MET A 777 -6.05 11.38 1.02
C MET A 777 -5.87 12.23 2.28
N SER A 778 -5.54 13.51 2.13
CA SER A 778 -5.29 14.45 3.23
C SER A 778 -6.26 15.64 3.25
N GLY A 779 -7.51 15.43 2.85
CA GLY A 779 -8.50 16.49 2.68
C GLY A 779 -8.09 17.56 1.67
N SER A 780 -7.26 17.20 0.68
CA SER A 780 -6.83 18.11 -0.36
C SER A 780 -8.01 18.48 -1.27
N ILE A 781 -8.12 19.76 -1.58
CA ILE A 781 -9.13 20.31 -2.49
C ILE A 781 -8.48 20.41 -3.87
N VAL A 782 -8.80 19.45 -4.74
CA VAL A 782 -8.20 19.30 -6.07
C VAL A 782 -9.27 19.06 -7.13
N GLY A 783 -8.94 19.39 -8.38
CA GLY A 783 -9.84 19.23 -9.52
C GLY A 783 -10.31 20.56 -10.12
N THR A 784 -11.13 20.45 -11.16
CA THR A 784 -11.66 21.60 -11.89
C THR A 784 -12.96 22.08 -11.25
N PRO A 785 -13.04 23.32 -10.71
CA PRO A 785 -14.12 23.77 -9.82
C PRO A 785 -15.56 23.43 -10.22
N ILE A 786 -15.91 23.54 -11.51
CA ILE A 786 -17.26 23.23 -12.01
C ILE A 786 -17.64 21.74 -11.90
N HIS A 787 -16.67 20.83 -11.85
CA HIS A 787 -16.88 19.39 -11.70
C HIS A 787 -16.72 18.92 -10.24
N MET A 788 -16.37 19.82 -9.32
CA MET A 788 -16.08 19.45 -7.93
C MET A 788 -17.37 19.33 -7.11
N ALA A 789 -17.52 18.20 -6.43
CA ALA A 789 -18.61 17.98 -5.50
C ALA A 789 -18.51 18.92 -4.28
N PRO A 790 -19.64 19.38 -3.71
CA PRO A 790 -19.63 20.38 -2.62
C PRO A 790 -18.95 19.91 -1.33
N GLU A 791 -18.98 18.61 -1.04
CA GLU A 791 -18.35 18.01 0.15
C GLU A 791 -16.83 17.88 0.04
N LEU A 792 -16.27 17.90 -1.17
CA LEU A 792 -14.82 17.85 -1.39
C LEU A 792 -14.11 19.01 -0.67
N PHE A 793 -14.83 20.12 -0.54
CA PHE A 793 -14.44 21.33 0.18
C PHE A 793 -14.40 21.23 1.69
N THR A 794 -14.99 20.18 2.27
CA THR A 794 -14.90 19.89 3.71
C THR A 794 -13.61 19.13 4.05
N GLY A 795 -12.89 18.62 3.03
CA GLY A 795 -11.76 17.73 3.20
C GLY A 795 -12.14 16.31 3.59
N LYS A 796 -13.44 16.01 3.79
CA LYS A 796 -13.97 14.67 4.05
C LYS A 796 -14.87 14.25 2.89
N TYR A 797 -14.43 13.28 2.11
CA TYR A 797 -15.13 12.82 0.93
C TYR A 797 -14.68 11.41 0.54
N ASP A 798 -15.52 10.72 -0.22
CA ASP A 798 -15.34 9.35 -0.69
C ASP A 798 -15.44 9.30 -2.23
N ASN A 799 -15.58 8.09 -2.77
CA ASN A 799 -15.65 7.85 -4.22
C ASN A 799 -16.88 8.49 -4.92
N SER A 800 -17.89 8.93 -4.18
CA SER A 800 -19.09 9.58 -4.73
C SER A 800 -18.79 10.94 -5.40
N VAL A 801 -17.62 11.54 -5.14
CA VAL A 801 -17.17 12.78 -5.82
C VAL A 801 -16.97 12.58 -7.32
N ASP A 802 -16.54 11.38 -7.75
CA ASP A 802 -16.38 11.07 -9.17
C ASP A 802 -17.74 10.84 -9.84
N VAL A 803 -18.75 10.37 -9.09
CA VAL A 803 -20.14 10.24 -9.56
C VAL A 803 -20.74 11.62 -9.83
N TYR A 804 -20.50 12.58 -8.92
CA TYR A 804 -20.88 13.98 -9.14
C TYR A 804 -20.21 14.55 -10.39
N ALA A 805 -18.89 14.37 -10.53
CA ALA A 805 -18.14 14.85 -11.67
C ALA A 805 -18.63 14.22 -13.00
N PHE A 806 -19.01 12.94 -12.96
CA PHE A 806 -19.66 12.26 -14.08
C PHE A 806 -21.02 12.89 -14.42
N GLY A 807 -21.86 13.23 -13.45
CA GLY A 807 -23.13 13.92 -13.71
C GLY A 807 -22.96 15.24 -14.48
N ILE A 808 -21.96 16.03 -14.08
CA ILE A 808 -21.59 17.28 -14.79
C ILE A 808 -21.04 16.98 -16.20
N LEU A 809 -20.19 15.96 -16.35
CA LEU A 809 -19.68 15.53 -17.65
C LEU A 809 -20.81 15.06 -18.58
N PHE A 810 -21.77 14.31 -18.04
CA PHE A 810 -22.90 13.76 -18.77
C PHE A 810 -23.82 14.87 -19.30
N TRP A 811 -23.97 15.98 -18.57
CA TRP A 811 -24.64 17.18 -19.07
C TRP A 811 -24.02 17.71 -20.39
N TYR A 812 -22.67 17.79 -20.46
CA TYR A 812 -21.98 18.19 -21.70
C TYR A 812 -22.17 17.16 -22.83
N LEU A 813 -22.17 15.87 -22.49
CA LEU A 813 -22.42 14.80 -23.45
C LEU A 813 -23.84 14.86 -24.00
N CYS A 814 -24.86 15.18 -23.20
CA CYS A 814 -26.23 15.32 -23.68
C CYS A 814 -26.45 16.63 -24.45
N SER A 815 -25.83 17.75 -24.04
CA SER A 815 -25.91 19.03 -24.76
C SER A 815 -25.19 18.99 -26.11
N GLY A 816 -24.17 18.14 -26.24
CA GLY A 816 -23.37 18.05 -27.47
C GLY A 816 -22.54 19.29 -27.71
N SER A 817 -22.37 20.12 -26.67
CA SER A 817 -21.74 21.43 -26.72
C SER A 817 -20.67 21.50 -25.64
N VAL A 818 -19.70 22.40 -25.85
CA VAL A 818 -18.68 22.73 -24.85
C VAL A 818 -18.94 24.09 -24.18
N LYS A 819 -20.11 24.68 -24.44
CA LYS A 819 -20.52 25.93 -23.79
C LYS A 819 -20.76 25.68 -22.30
N LEU A 820 -20.29 26.62 -21.47
CA LEU A 820 -20.55 26.61 -20.04
C LEU A 820 -22.07 26.70 -19.78
N PRO A 821 -22.59 25.98 -18.77
CA PRO A 821 -23.96 26.16 -18.32
C PRO A 821 -24.22 27.61 -17.91
N GLU A 822 -25.39 28.16 -18.24
CA GLU A 822 -25.79 29.53 -17.90
C GLU A 822 -25.72 29.79 -16.40
N ALA A 823 -26.04 28.78 -15.59
CA ALA A 823 -25.94 28.81 -14.13
C ALA A 823 -24.53 29.19 -13.63
N PHE A 824 -23.50 28.92 -14.43
CA PHE A 824 -22.10 29.12 -14.07
C PHE A 824 -21.42 30.22 -14.90
N GLU A 825 -21.98 30.61 -16.04
CA GLU A 825 -21.40 31.61 -16.95
C GLU A 825 -21.21 32.98 -16.28
N LYS A 826 -22.10 33.34 -15.34
CA LYS A 826 -22.05 34.60 -14.59
C LYS A 826 -21.05 34.61 -13.43
N CYS A 827 -20.40 33.48 -13.12
CA CYS A 827 -19.43 33.39 -12.04
C CYS A 827 -18.09 33.97 -12.50
N SER A 828 -17.67 35.11 -11.93
CA SER A 828 -16.43 35.78 -12.32
C SER A 828 -15.18 35.25 -11.61
N SER A 829 -15.35 34.43 -10.56
CA SER A 829 -14.24 33.81 -9.82
C SER A 829 -14.55 32.37 -9.40
N LYS A 830 -13.49 31.61 -9.05
CA LYS A 830 -13.61 30.26 -8.49
C LYS A 830 -14.42 30.25 -7.19
N ASP A 831 -14.26 31.28 -6.34
CA ASP A 831 -14.94 31.38 -5.06
C ASP A 831 -16.44 31.67 -5.21
N GLN A 832 -16.82 32.46 -6.23
CA GLN A 832 -18.23 32.66 -6.58
C GLN A 832 -18.87 31.37 -7.09
N LEU A 833 -18.19 30.67 -8.00
CA LEU A 833 -18.66 29.38 -8.52
C LEU A 833 -18.86 28.38 -7.38
N TRP A 834 -17.87 28.27 -6.49
CA TRP A 834 -17.94 27.47 -5.28
C TRP A 834 -19.15 27.81 -4.42
N THR A 835 -19.36 29.10 -4.15
CA THR A 835 -20.43 29.55 -3.26
C THR A 835 -21.79 29.19 -3.84
N ASN A 836 -21.93 29.32 -5.16
CA ASN A 836 -23.14 28.93 -5.87
C ASN A 836 -23.35 27.42 -5.86
N VAL A 837 -22.31 26.61 -6.12
CA VAL A 837 -22.40 25.13 -6.03
C VAL A 837 -22.80 24.67 -4.63
N LYS A 838 -22.25 25.28 -3.57
CA LYS A 838 -22.63 25.03 -2.17
C LYS A 838 -24.06 25.43 -1.85
N LYS A 839 -24.58 26.49 -2.48
CA LYS A 839 -25.99 26.91 -2.38
C LYS A 839 -26.94 26.03 -3.19
N GLY A 840 -26.43 25.01 -3.89
CA GLY A 840 -27.23 24.08 -4.69
C GLY A 840 -27.35 24.45 -6.16
N SER A 841 -26.60 25.44 -6.67
CA SER A 841 -26.61 25.74 -8.10
C SER A 841 -26.09 24.55 -8.92
N ARG A 842 -26.82 24.20 -9.96
CA ARG A 842 -26.53 23.11 -10.92
C ARG A 842 -26.77 23.61 -12.35
N PRO A 843 -26.21 22.93 -13.37
CA PRO A 843 -26.54 23.21 -14.77
C PRO A 843 -28.05 23.18 -15.02
N GLU A 844 -28.51 24.05 -15.92
CA GLU A 844 -29.90 24.12 -16.35
C GLU A 844 -30.33 22.90 -17.19
N ARG A 845 -31.63 22.59 -17.17
CA ARG A 845 -32.21 21.60 -18.08
C ARG A 845 -32.42 22.22 -19.46
N LEU A 846 -31.80 21.64 -20.49
CA LEU A 846 -32.02 22.06 -21.88
C LEU A 846 -33.26 21.35 -22.47
N SER A 847 -33.96 22.02 -23.39
CA SER A 847 -35.16 21.47 -24.04
C SER A 847 -34.90 20.21 -24.87
N THR A 848 -33.66 20.02 -25.30
CA THR A 848 -33.23 18.85 -26.08
C THR A 848 -32.93 17.62 -25.22
N PHE A 849 -33.01 17.73 -23.89
CA PHE A 849 -32.69 16.63 -23.00
C PHE A 849 -33.85 15.66 -22.86
N ASP A 850 -33.53 14.39 -23.08
CA ASP A 850 -34.39 13.28 -22.71
C ASP A 850 -34.61 13.24 -21.19
N GLU A 851 -35.81 12.83 -20.78
CA GLU A 851 -36.24 12.82 -19.38
C GLU A 851 -35.39 11.88 -18.51
N GLU A 852 -35.09 10.67 -18.99
CA GLU A 852 -34.29 9.70 -18.23
C GLU A 852 -32.83 10.15 -18.14
N CYS A 853 -32.30 10.78 -19.19
CA CYS A 853 -30.98 11.42 -19.15
C CYS A 853 -30.92 12.48 -18.04
N TRP A 854 -31.95 13.34 -17.96
CA TRP A 854 -32.01 14.41 -16.96
C TRP A 854 -32.11 13.85 -15.54
N GLN A 855 -32.98 12.87 -15.31
CA GLN A 855 -33.13 12.21 -14.00
C GLN A 855 -31.83 11.54 -13.55
N LEU A 856 -31.09 10.92 -14.48
CA LEU A 856 -29.80 10.32 -14.18
C LEU A 856 -28.75 11.38 -13.78
N MET A 857 -28.71 12.52 -14.46
CA MET A 857 -27.85 13.66 -14.08
C MET A 857 -28.19 14.15 -12.67
N GLU A 858 -29.48 14.32 -12.37
CA GLU A 858 -29.96 14.76 -11.06
C GLU A 858 -29.59 13.83 -9.93
N ALA A 859 -29.72 12.52 -10.16
CA ALA A 859 -29.26 11.50 -9.22
C ALA A 859 -27.75 11.57 -9.00
N CYS A 860 -26.95 11.73 -10.07
CA CYS A 860 -25.50 11.77 -9.98
C CYS A 860 -24.95 13.00 -9.23
N TRP A 861 -25.57 14.18 -9.36
CA TRP A 861 -25.09 15.41 -8.72
C TRP A 861 -25.86 15.82 -7.45
N ASN A 862 -26.51 14.85 -6.80
CA ASN A 862 -27.25 15.06 -5.56
C ASN A 862 -26.37 15.75 -4.50
N ALA A 863 -26.97 16.68 -3.74
CA ALA A 863 -26.28 17.42 -2.69
C ALA A 863 -25.81 16.50 -1.56
N ASP A 864 -26.58 15.47 -1.23
CA ASP A 864 -26.18 14.42 -0.29
C ASP A 864 -25.36 13.34 -1.04
N PRO A 865 -24.07 13.16 -0.72
CA PRO A 865 -23.22 12.14 -1.34
C PRO A 865 -23.77 10.72 -1.20
N SER A 866 -24.45 10.41 -0.09
CA SER A 866 -25.01 9.08 0.20
C SER A 866 -26.21 8.73 -0.68
N GLN A 867 -26.87 9.74 -1.26
CA GLN A 867 -28.02 9.57 -2.16
C GLN A 867 -27.61 9.42 -3.62
N ARG A 868 -26.32 9.58 -3.95
CA ARG A 868 -25.84 9.41 -5.32
C ARG A 868 -25.83 7.92 -5.68
N PRO A 869 -26.24 7.55 -6.90
CA PRO A 869 -26.27 6.17 -7.32
C PRO A 869 -24.85 5.60 -7.41
N LEU A 870 -24.69 4.34 -7.01
CA LEU A 870 -23.47 3.60 -7.32
C LEU A 870 -23.33 3.49 -8.84
N LEU A 871 -22.10 3.59 -9.35
CA LEU A 871 -21.84 3.47 -10.79
C LEU A 871 -22.28 2.12 -11.38
N GLY A 872 -22.39 1.09 -10.52
CA GLY A 872 -22.99 -0.21 -10.86
C GLY A 872 -24.47 -0.14 -11.28
N ILE A 873 -25.18 0.89 -10.83
CA ILE A 873 -26.58 1.19 -11.19
C ILE A 873 -26.62 2.19 -12.37
N VAL A 874 -25.71 3.18 -12.38
CA VAL A 874 -25.61 4.17 -13.46
C VAL A 874 -25.39 3.52 -14.82
N GLN A 875 -24.50 2.52 -14.91
CA GLN A 875 -24.16 1.89 -16.19
C GLN A 875 -25.35 1.17 -16.86
N PRO A 876 -26.10 0.27 -16.18
CA PRO A 876 -27.31 -0.32 -16.76
C PRO A 876 -28.36 0.71 -17.17
N SER A 877 -28.61 1.74 -16.34
CA SER A 877 -29.56 2.79 -16.67
C SER A 877 -29.16 3.54 -17.94
N LEU A 878 -27.87 3.90 -18.06
CA LEU A 878 -27.34 4.58 -19.23
C LEU A 878 -27.37 3.70 -20.49
N GLN A 879 -27.14 2.39 -20.35
CA GLN A 879 -27.28 1.44 -21.46
C GLN A 879 -28.72 1.40 -21.96
N SER A 880 -29.70 1.28 -21.05
CA SER A 880 -31.13 1.28 -21.39
C SER A 880 -31.55 2.58 -22.11
N ILE A 881 -31.04 3.73 -21.66
CA ILE A 881 -31.25 5.02 -22.31
C ILE A 881 -30.69 5.01 -23.73
N MET A 882 -29.47 4.51 -23.90
CA MET A 882 -28.81 4.45 -25.21
C MET A 882 -29.58 3.57 -26.18
N ASP A 883 -29.98 2.37 -25.78
CA ASP A 883 -30.75 1.44 -26.60
C ASP A 883 -32.08 2.08 -27.03
N ARG A 884 -32.82 2.69 -26.09
CA ARG A 884 -34.08 3.39 -26.37
C ARG A 884 -33.91 4.56 -27.34
N LEU A 885 -32.88 5.39 -27.18
CA LEU A 885 -32.69 6.59 -27.99
C LEU A 885 -32.05 6.30 -29.35
N CYS A 886 -31.23 5.26 -29.45
CA CYS A 886 -30.48 4.94 -30.67
C CYS A 886 -31.19 3.91 -31.55
N ASP A 887 -31.83 2.87 -30.98
CA ASP A 887 -32.47 1.82 -31.78
C ASP A 887 -33.77 2.32 -32.45
N ASN A 888 -34.48 3.26 -31.83
CA ASN A 888 -35.64 3.93 -32.43
C ASN A 888 -35.26 4.87 -33.59
N SER A 889 -33.99 5.28 -33.69
CA SER A 889 -33.51 6.15 -34.77
C SER A 889 -33.16 5.37 -36.04
N ASP A 890 -32.65 4.14 -35.89
CA ASP A 890 -32.32 3.24 -37.00
C ASP A 890 -33.57 2.63 -37.68
N GLN A 891 -34.72 2.58 -36.99
CA GLN A 891 -36.00 2.19 -37.61
C GLN A 891 -36.69 3.31 -38.41
N LYS A 892 -36.46 4.59 -38.08
CA LYS A 892 -37.06 5.74 -38.78
C LYS A 892 -36.32 6.12 -40.07
N SER A 893 -35.04 5.79 -40.20
CA SER A 893 -34.25 6.03 -41.41
C SER A 893 -34.56 5.02 -42.53
N GLY A 894 -35.00 3.80 -42.20
CA GLY A 894 -35.38 2.78 -43.19
C GLY A 894 -36.78 2.94 -43.82
N SER A 895 -37.62 3.85 -43.32
CA SER A 895 -39.01 4.02 -43.78
C SER A 895 -39.23 5.22 -44.71
N LEU A 896 -38.17 5.86 -45.21
CA LEU A 896 -38.25 7.07 -46.05
C LEU A 896 -37.68 6.90 -47.47
N GLU A 897 -37.24 5.69 -47.87
CA GLU A 897 -36.78 5.42 -49.25
C GLU A 897 -37.85 4.81 -50.18
N ASP A 898 -39.08 4.55 -49.70
CA ASP A 898 -40.16 3.93 -50.51
C ASP A 898 -41.29 4.89 -50.92
N SER A 899 -40.99 6.18 -51.08
CA SER A 899 -41.93 7.10 -51.77
C SER A 899 -41.24 8.36 -52.32
N ASN A 900 -40.54 8.21 -53.45
CA ASN A 900 -40.60 9.12 -54.62
C ASN A 900 -39.87 8.52 -55.83
#